data_AF-A0A8H5GL83-F1
#
_entry.id   AF-A0A8H5GL83-F1
#
_cell.length_a   1.000
_cell.length_b   1.000
_cell.length_c   1.000
_cell.angle_alpha   90.00
_cell.angle_beta   90.00
_cell.angle_gamma   90.00
#
_symmetry.space_group_name_H-M   'P 1'
#
loop_
_entity.id
_entity.type
_entity.pdbx_description
1 polymer ?
#
loop_
_entity_poly.entity_id
_entity_poly.type
_entity_poly.pdbx_seq_one_letter_code
_entity_poly.pdbx_strand_id
1 'polypeptide(L)'
;MSIKAAAAFGGVTLDEPTGYVHFETNRTPEFTAKFPSGKVPAFEGKDGAKLFEGYPVARYIASLAPNSGLLGHSPAEAAQVDAWSHLAEVELDVWSDIIRGITSGHIAYSKPIHTAALERQSRTLNTLEKHLSANTFFVGERITLADIFIAALIQRSVNLTIDAAVRANIPNVIRHLETIVNQPKLKEVYGPVEYIEKGIQFVPPKKEEKPKPAAAPKAEKKPKAKDDDEEDEPDVPPEPKAKNPLDDLPKSSFNLEDWKRAYSNKETRGAGGALEWLYENFDKEGFSLWRVDFKYNNELTQTFMSSNQVGGFFNRLEASRKYLFGSVGVLGKTNDSIISGALIIRGKDIEPVVNVAPDWESYTYSPIDLSDAAQKEFFEGALAWDLKVDGKEWADGKNGLGPRISNLEKDNLIFVEVKAVENGVAAPAPTTEEPKTTGGDVVMDDDEKERKGRARRQTCQLSRVLSKKSTVEFYFADSNLPYDKFMWQLHTKDKDHWVPIETVASFKRMREYSKDGIPWVTDALRESELLEVDETGTKVRRRSEVKEPQGQFERSVYAKGFGEEDPTLQSRLEKFLQGYGSTNEVRMRREQDKSFKGSVFVEFTEPSGVNAFLNADPKPSWDGKELLIMTKEAYCEMKIKEKGLTGKDAERKKGIMNKRAFNAFKTPVSQGGLLADGDVDMEDEGKPKIYLEYFGKKLLIHRDSSGNGKVKDEEVPYVKGASLKFEGVGDNFAWNDIKTPLKDLLEGKVPFIDYTRGQNSGLVGFHRELSDEDITAIRKAVRTINGNEITWSKIDEEEEKKFQIMRAQSSARNAWRNTQENGSGGRGGRGGARGARGGARGGGRGRGRGGKERGRGRGRGRGGFRGGDRSETNGKDKAAEGGDASGSGSGSGSADGNANANGTDDTRAGEKRKRAVEPDGGPDVGVRGQGAPPKIQLVAPPKKVKTETGELPSPSS
;
A
#
# COMPACT_ATOMS: atom_id res chain seq x y z
N MET A 1 3.58 -3.50 37.13
CA MET A 1 4.57 -4.58 37.21
C MET A 1 5.98 -4.03 37.03
N SER A 2 6.47 -3.78 35.80
CA SER A 2 7.85 -3.30 35.51
C SER A 2 8.37 -2.15 36.38
N ILE A 3 7.56 -1.12 36.65
CA ILE A 3 7.94 0.00 37.56
C ILE A 3 8.26 -0.48 38.98
N LYS A 4 7.40 -1.34 39.57
CA LYS A 4 7.63 -1.93 40.90
C LYS A 4 8.85 -2.88 40.88
N ALA A 5 9.07 -3.58 39.78
CA ALA A 5 10.19 -4.50 39.61
C ALA A 5 11.54 -3.77 39.50
N ALA A 6 11.60 -2.67 38.73
CA ALA A 6 12.77 -1.79 38.68
C ALA A 6 13.08 -1.19 40.07
N ALA A 7 12.04 -0.79 40.82
CA ALA A 7 12.18 -0.29 42.18
C ALA A 7 12.76 -1.37 43.13
N ALA A 8 12.15 -2.55 43.18
CA ALA A 8 12.59 -3.66 44.03
C ALA A 8 14.02 -4.14 43.69
N PHE A 9 14.36 -4.20 42.39
CA PHE A 9 15.71 -4.57 41.95
C PHE A 9 16.74 -3.52 42.39
N GLY A 10 16.43 -2.22 42.19
CA GLY A 10 17.28 -1.09 42.55
C GLY A 10 17.33 -0.75 44.05
N GLY A 11 16.42 -1.29 44.86
CA GLY A 11 16.29 -0.95 46.28
C GLY A 11 15.53 0.36 46.55
N VAL A 12 14.76 0.85 45.57
CA VAL A 12 13.93 2.06 45.70
C VAL A 12 12.58 1.68 46.33
N THR A 13 12.16 2.42 47.35
CA THR A 13 10.81 2.26 47.94
C THR A 13 9.79 3.07 47.14
N LEU A 14 8.63 2.48 46.86
CA LEU A 14 7.49 3.16 46.24
C LEU A 14 6.29 3.11 47.19
N ASP A 15 5.73 4.28 47.51
CA ASP A 15 4.50 4.40 48.27
C ASP A 15 3.29 4.21 47.34
N GLU A 16 2.34 3.34 47.68
CA GLU A 16 1.13 3.13 46.88
C GLU A 16 0.00 4.08 47.30
N PRO A 17 -0.75 4.68 46.35
CA PRO A 17 -1.74 5.69 46.65
C PRO A 17 -2.97 5.10 47.36
N THR A 18 -3.15 5.44 48.63
CA THR A 18 -4.29 5.02 49.44
C THR A 18 -5.61 5.54 48.84
N GLY A 19 -6.58 4.64 48.61
CA GLY A 19 -7.90 4.99 48.11
C GLY A 19 -7.99 5.30 46.61
N TYR A 20 -6.98 4.97 45.81
CA TYR A 20 -7.09 5.08 44.35
C TYR A 20 -8.13 4.09 43.78
N VAL A 21 -9.12 4.61 43.06
CA VAL A 21 -10.13 3.84 42.33
C VAL A 21 -10.00 4.09 40.83
N HIS A 22 -9.76 3.02 40.06
CA HIS A 22 -9.58 3.15 38.62
C HIS A 22 -10.89 3.52 37.91
N PHE A 23 -10.78 4.36 36.87
CA PHE A 23 -11.87 5.04 36.18
C PHE A 23 -12.62 6.12 36.99
N GLU A 24 -12.30 6.31 38.27
CA GLU A 24 -12.81 7.41 39.10
C GLU A 24 -11.69 8.40 39.42
N THR A 25 -10.72 8.03 40.26
CA THR A 25 -9.64 8.92 40.71
C THR A 25 -8.85 9.51 39.55
N ASN A 26 -8.54 8.71 38.52
CA ASN A 26 -7.80 9.20 37.34
C ASN A 26 -8.61 10.07 36.35
N ARG A 27 -9.89 10.34 36.65
CA ARG A 27 -10.74 11.30 35.92
C ARG A 27 -11.00 12.60 36.70
N THR A 28 -10.53 12.71 37.94
CA THR A 28 -10.72 13.90 38.77
C THR A 28 -9.92 15.11 38.25
N PRO A 29 -10.37 16.35 38.49
CA PRO A 29 -9.59 17.56 38.19
C PRO A 29 -8.21 17.55 38.86
N GLU A 30 -8.12 17.07 40.10
CA GLU A 30 -6.90 17.04 40.91
C GLU A 30 -5.86 16.08 40.33
N PHE A 31 -6.30 14.91 39.84
CA PHE A 31 -5.41 13.96 39.17
C PHE A 31 -5.01 14.47 37.77
N THR A 32 -5.96 14.97 36.98
CA THR A 32 -5.68 15.41 35.60
C THR A 32 -4.85 16.68 35.53
N ALA A 33 -4.92 17.56 36.55
CA ALA A 33 -4.01 18.70 36.70
C ALA A 33 -2.54 18.27 36.94
N LYS A 34 -2.30 17.09 37.53
CA LYS A 34 -0.95 16.50 37.66
C LYS A 34 -0.56 15.64 36.45
N PHE A 35 -1.54 14.94 35.86
CA PHE A 35 -1.35 13.94 34.81
C PHE A 35 -2.36 14.17 33.66
N PRO A 36 -2.05 15.08 32.70
CA PRO A 36 -3.04 15.58 31.71
C PRO A 36 -3.66 14.53 30.79
N SER A 37 -3.09 13.33 30.71
CA SER A 37 -3.62 12.22 29.93
C SER A 37 -4.74 11.43 30.63
N GLY A 38 -4.92 11.62 31.95
CA GLY A 38 -5.86 10.82 32.76
C GLY A 38 -5.54 9.32 32.80
N LYS A 39 -4.34 8.90 32.35
CA LYS A 39 -3.90 7.50 32.30
C LYS A 39 -3.24 7.06 33.62
N VAL A 40 -3.06 5.75 33.73
CA VAL A 40 -2.05 5.11 34.59
C VAL A 40 -1.16 4.19 33.74
N PRO A 41 0.11 3.94 34.11
CA PRO A 41 0.78 4.43 35.31
C PRO A 41 1.06 5.93 35.29
N ALA A 42 1.02 6.50 36.49
CA ALA A 42 1.34 7.88 36.81
C ALA A 42 2.16 7.88 38.10
N PHE A 43 3.10 8.81 38.24
CA PHE A 43 4.06 8.86 39.33
C PHE A 43 4.29 10.30 39.79
N GLU A 44 4.31 10.51 41.11
CA GLU A 44 4.70 11.76 41.74
C GLU A 44 5.86 11.49 42.72
N GLY A 45 7.02 12.06 42.45
CA GLY A 45 8.22 11.93 43.28
C GLY A 45 8.20 12.88 44.48
N LYS A 46 8.99 12.56 45.51
CA LYS A 46 9.21 13.41 46.70
C LYS A 46 10.03 14.67 46.38
N ASP A 47 10.67 14.71 45.20
CA ASP A 47 11.25 15.88 44.54
C ASP A 47 10.20 16.76 43.81
N GLY A 48 8.94 16.32 43.76
CA GLY A 48 7.85 16.98 43.04
C GLY A 48 7.71 16.57 41.57
N ALA A 49 8.60 15.72 41.03
CA ALA A 49 8.57 15.28 39.64
C ALA A 49 7.26 14.53 39.32
N LYS A 50 6.62 14.85 38.20
CA LYS A 50 5.34 14.26 37.76
C LYS A 50 5.55 13.58 36.42
N LEU A 51 5.44 12.26 36.40
CA LEU A 51 5.74 11.41 35.25
C LEU A 51 4.58 10.47 34.92
N PHE A 52 4.45 10.10 33.65
CA PHE A 52 3.42 9.21 33.13
C PHE A 52 3.93 8.43 31.90
N GLU A 53 3.12 7.49 31.42
CA GLU A 53 3.50 6.39 30.52
C GLU A 53 4.43 5.34 31.17
N GLY A 54 4.41 4.10 30.66
CA GLY A 54 4.96 2.92 31.32
C GLY A 54 6.49 2.91 31.42
N TYR A 55 7.17 2.95 30.27
CA TYR A 55 8.62 2.92 30.24
C TYR A 55 9.31 4.16 30.86
N PRO A 56 8.88 5.41 30.61
CA PRO A 56 9.55 6.59 31.19
C PRO A 56 9.58 6.62 32.72
N VAL A 57 8.48 6.23 33.38
CA VAL A 57 8.43 6.12 34.85
C VAL A 57 9.41 5.04 35.34
N ALA A 58 9.44 3.87 34.69
CA ALA A 58 10.36 2.79 35.07
C ALA A 58 11.83 3.18 34.86
N ARG A 59 12.15 3.96 33.81
CA ARG A 59 13.50 4.49 33.54
C ARG A 59 13.93 5.53 34.56
N TYR A 60 13.04 6.44 34.97
CA TYR A 60 13.32 7.39 36.04
C TYR A 60 13.60 6.65 37.37
N ILE A 61 12.77 5.68 37.75
CA ILE A 61 13.00 4.86 38.96
C ILE A 61 14.34 4.11 38.91
N ALA A 62 14.70 3.52 37.77
CA ALA A 62 16.02 2.90 37.59
C ALA A 62 17.18 3.91 37.71
N SER A 63 16.99 5.17 37.29
CA SER A 63 17.99 6.23 37.43
C SER A 63 18.25 6.68 38.87
N LEU A 64 17.26 6.51 39.77
CA LEU A 64 17.44 6.74 41.22
C LEU A 64 18.32 5.68 41.89
N ALA A 65 18.59 4.56 41.22
CA ALA A 65 19.44 3.47 41.70
C ALA A 65 20.61 3.22 40.72
N PRO A 66 21.54 4.18 40.52
CA PRO A 66 22.61 4.06 39.51
C PRO A 66 23.50 2.82 39.72
N ASN A 67 23.74 2.45 40.98
CA ASN A 67 24.53 1.28 41.37
C ASN A 67 23.84 -0.07 41.03
N SER A 68 22.60 -0.07 40.53
CA SER A 68 21.88 -1.28 40.11
C SER A 68 22.30 -1.82 38.74
N GLY A 69 22.98 -1.01 37.92
CA GLY A 69 23.33 -1.35 36.54
C GLY A 69 22.13 -1.40 35.57
N LEU A 70 20.90 -1.09 36.02
CA LEU A 70 19.68 -1.24 35.21
C LEU A 70 19.64 -0.39 33.93
N LEU A 71 20.40 0.71 33.88
CA LEU A 71 20.50 1.58 32.71
C LEU A 71 21.78 1.35 31.91
N GLY A 72 22.52 0.27 32.17
CA GLY A 72 23.83 0.03 31.60
C GLY A 72 24.94 0.90 32.21
N HIS A 73 26.15 0.70 31.73
CA HIS A 73 27.41 1.24 32.26
C HIS A 73 28.06 2.24 31.30
N SER A 74 27.47 2.41 30.11
CA SER A 74 27.89 3.33 29.07
C SER A 74 26.68 3.98 28.39
N PRO A 75 26.83 5.15 27.74
CA PRO A 75 25.74 5.75 26.95
C PRO A 75 25.25 4.84 25.81
N ALA A 76 26.10 3.93 25.32
CA ALA A 76 25.73 2.94 24.30
C ALA A 76 24.80 1.86 24.87
N GLU A 77 25.14 1.27 26.03
CA GLU A 77 24.24 0.34 26.74
C GLU A 77 22.93 1.03 27.13
N ALA A 78 22.99 2.27 27.64
CA ALA A 78 21.79 3.02 28.04
C ALA A 78 20.81 3.25 26.88
N ALA A 79 21.33 3.43 25.66
CA ALA A 79 20.54 3.56 24.43
C ALA A 79 20.08 2.20 23.88
N GLN A 80 20.82 1.10 24.11
CA GLN A 80 20.35 -0.25 23.81
C GLN A 80 19.21 -0.67 24.73
N VAL A 81 19.26 -0.29 26.02
CA VAL A 81 18.16 -0.48 26.99
C VAL A 81 16.91 0.25 26.53
N ASP A 82 17.04 1.51 26.07
CA ASP A 82 15.93 2.25 25.45
C ASP A 82 15.39 1.54 24.19
N ALA A 83 16.27 1.11 23.29
CA ALA A 83 15.88 0.50 22.02
C ALA A 83 15.06 -0.80 22.21
N TRP A 84 15.50 -1.69 23.10
CA TRP A 84 14.79 -2.94 23.40
C TRP A 84 13.47 -2.69 24.15
N SER A 85 13.48 -1.84 25.17
CA SER A 85 12.27 -1.54 25.96
C SER A 85 11.19 -0.89 25.09
N HIS A 86 11.56 0.11 24.30
CA HIS A 86 10.64 0.81 23.40
C HIS A 86 10.17 -0.09 22.25
N LEU A 87 11.02 -0.95 21.68
CA LEU A 87 10.60 -1.96 20.69
C LEU A 87 9.48 -2.84 21.23
N ALA A 88 9.61 -3.31 22.47
CA ALA A 88 8.60 -4.12 23.12
C ALA A 88 7.34 -3.31 23.48
N GLU A 89 7.47 -2.06 23.93
CA GLU A 89 6.30 -1.18 24.17
C GLU A 89 5.49 -0.96 22.87
N VAL A 90 6.13 -0.61 21.75
CA VAL A 90 5.41 -0.20 20.52
C VAL A 90 5.08 -1.31 19.52
N GLU A 91 5.85 -2.41 19.47
CA GLU A 91 5.62 -3.52 18.52
C GLU A 91 5.41 -4.89 19.21
N LEU A 92 5.33 -4.97 20.55
CA LEU A 92 4.77 -6.14 21.26
C LEU A 92 3.51 -5.74 22.05
N ASP A 93 3.59 -4.77 22.96
CA ASP A 93 2.50 -4.47 23.90
C ASP A 93 1.25 -3.93 23.18
N VAL A 94 1.41 -2.89 22.36
CA VAL A 94 0.31 -2.29 21.57
C VAL A 94 -0.48 -3.34 20.76
N TRP A 95 0.19 -4.33 20.17
CA TRP A 95 -0.49 -5.38 19.41
C TRP A 95 -1.16 -6.42 20.31
N SER A 96 -0.54 -6.77 21.45
CA SER A 96 -1.11 -7.65 22.47
C SER A 96 -2.38 -7.03 23.10
N ASP A 97 -2.38 -5.71 23.31
CA ASP A 97 -3.51 -4.93 23.78
C ASP A 97 -4.64 -4.83 22.74
N ILE A 98 -4.32 -4.67 21.45
CA ILE A 98 -5.30 -4.73 20.35
C ILE A 98 -5.93 -6.13 20.25
N ILE A 99 -5.14 -7.19 20.38
CA ILE A 99 -5.64 -8.58 20.39
C ILE A 99 -6.58 -8.77 21.58
N ARG A 100 -6.15 -8.45 22.81
CA ARG A 100 -7.01 -8.52 24.02
C ARG A 100 -8.30 -7.73 23.83
N GLY A 101 -8.24 -6.51 23.31
CA GLY A 101 -9.42 -5.68 23.06
C GLY A 101 -10.40 -6.34 22.09
N ILE A 102 -9.90 -6.96 21.03
CA ILE A 102 -10.71 -7.69 20.04
C ILE A 102 -11.32 -8.98 20.63
N THR A 103 -10.55 -9.75 21.40
CA THR A 103 -10.98 -11.07 21.89
C THR A 103 -11.91 -10.98 23.09
N SER A 104 -11.75 -9.96 23.94
CA SER A 104 -12.65 -9.62 25.05
C SER A 104 -13.87 -8.75 24.64
N GLY A 105 -14.03 -8.43 23.35
CA GLY A 105 -15.20 -7.70 22.84
C GLY A 105 -15.21 -6.18 23.07
N HIS A 106 -14.22 -5.62 23.78
CA HIS A 106 -14.03 -4.16 23.92
C HIS A 106 -13.79 -3.44 22.58
N ILE A 107 -13.25 -4.16 21.59
CA ILE A 107 -13.07 -3.72 20.20
C ILE A 107 -13.89 -4.66 19.30
N ALA A 108 -14.69 -4.09 18.39
CA ALA A 108 -15.50 -4.88 17.47
C ALA A 108 -14.64 -5.82 16.60
N TYR A 109 -14.99 -7.11 16.59
CA TYR A 109 -14.18 -8.13 15.92
C TYR A 109 -14.04 -7.90 14.41
N SER A 110 -12.80 -7.85 13.94
CA SER A 110 -12.46 -7.72 12.52
C SER A 110 -11.31 -8.68 12.20
N LYS A 111 -11.63 -9.80 11.52
CA LYS A 111 -10.64 -10.84 11.19
C LYS A 111 -9.36 -10.29 10.52
N PRO A 112 -9.43 -9.36 9.53
CA PRO A 112 -8.22 -8.77 8.95
C PRO A 112 -7.34 -7.99 9.94
N ILE A 113 -7.96 -7.31 10.92
CA ILE A 113 -7.22 -6.57 11.95
C ILE A 113 -6.62 -7.54 12.97
N HIS A 114 -7.39 -8.55 13.40
CA HIS A 114 -6.91 -9.59 14.32
C HIS A 114 -5.72 -10.35 13.74
N THR A 115 -5.81 -10.82 12.49
CA THR A 115 -4.70 -11.49 11.80
C THR A 115 -3.49 -10.56 11.64
N ALA A 116 -3.69 -9.29 11.28
CA ALA A 116 -2.59 -8.34 11.16
C ALA A 116 -1.91 -8.00 12.52
N ALA A 117 -2.66 -8.01 13.63
CA ALA A 117 -2.10 -7.83 14.96
C ALA A 117 -1.29 -9.05 15.41
N LEU A 118 -1.78 -10.27 15.15
CA LEU A 118 -1.05 -11.52 15.39
C LEU A 118 0.25 -11.57 14.57
N GLU A 119 0.20 -11.28 13.25
CA GLU A 119 1.39 -11.20 12.39
C GLU A 119 2.45 -10.19 12.89
N ARG A 120 2.02 -9.13 13.57
CA ARG A 120 2.91 -8.14 14.19
C ARG A 120 3.51 -8.65 15.49
N GLN A 121 2.68 -9.17 16.38
CA GLN A 121 3.11 -9.77 17.65
C GLN A 121 4.14 -10.87 17.40
N SER A 122 3.85 -11.84 16.52
CA SER A 122 4.77 -12.91 16.13
C SER A 122 6.09 -12.40 15.55
N ARG A 123 6.09 -11.31 14.78
CA ARG A 123 7.34 -10.75 14.23
C ARG A 123 8.25 -10.21 15.33
N THR A 124 7.68 -9.52 16.32
CA THR A 124 8.46 -8.97 17.44
C THR A 124 8.94 -10.09 18.34
N LEU A 125 8.08 -11.06 18.65
CA LEU A 125 8.47 -12.27 19.40
C LEU A 125 9.63 -13.02 18.71
N ASN A 126 9.58 -13.21 17.39
CA ASN A 126 10.69 -13.80 16.62
C ASN A 126 11.98 -12.94 16.63
N THR A 127 11.86 -11.63 16.83
CA THR A 127 13.00 -10.71 16.94
C THR A 127 13.66 -10.82 18.32
N LEU A 128 12.86 -10.93 19.38
CA LEU A 128 13.33 -11.19 20.75
C LEU A 128 13.97 -12.59 20.83
N GLU A 129 13.32 -13.61 20.27
CA GLU A 129 13.81 -14.99 20.22
C GLU A 129 15.18 -15.10 19.54
N LYS A 130 15.34 -14.49 18.36
CA LYS A 130 16.62 -14.49 17.63
C LYS A 130 17.75 -13.76 18.37
N HIS A 131 17.42 -12.81 19.26
CA HIS A 131 18.43 -12.17 20.09
C HIS A 131 18.80 -13.06 21.29
N LEU A 132 17.79 -13.58 21.99
CA LEU A 132 17.95 -14.41 23.18
C LEU A 132 18.45 -15.84 22.89
N SER A 133 18.49 -16.27 21.63
CA SER A 133 19.16 -17.52 21.22
C SER A 133 20.69 -17.44 21.25
N ALA A 134 21.27 -16.24 21.46
CA ALA A 134 22.72 -16.02 21.49
C ALA A 134 23.21 -15.15 22.68
N ASN A 135 22.31 -14.65 23.52
CA ASN A 135 22.60 -13.76 24.65
C ASN A 135 21.74 -14.19 25.85
N THR A 136 22.24 -14.10 27.08
CA THR A 136 21.43 -14.45 28.27
C THR A 136 20.33 -13.42 28.49
N PHE A 137 20.66 -12.14 28.27
CA PHE A 137 19.87 -10.93 28.51
C PHE A 137 19.88 -10.02 27.27
N PHE A 138 19.13 -8.90 27.30
CA PHE A 138 19.00 -8.01 26.14
C PHE A 138 20.16 -7.01 25.94
N VAL A 139 20.88 -6.64 27.00
CA VAL A 139 21.95 -5.63 26.94
C VAL A 139 23.14 -6.06 27.78
N GLY A 140 24.11 -6.69 27.12
CA GLY A 140 25.23 -7.36 27.77
C GLY A 140 24.79 -8.56 28.62
N GLU A 141 25.73 -9.18 29.30
CA GLU A 141 25.47 -10.38 30.12
C GLU A 141 25.10 -10.01 31.56
N ARG A 142 24.05 -9.18 31.72
CA ARG A 142 23.44 -8.82 33.01
C ARG A 142 22.00 -8.32 32.85
N ILE A 143 21.22 -8.40 33.92
CA ILE A 143 19.86 -7.86 33.99
C ILE A 143 19.89 -6.34 33.87
N THR A 144 19.17 -5.81 32.89
CA THR A 144 18.89 -4.39 32.72
C THR A 144 17.40 -4.08 32.85
N LEU A 145 17.03 -2.80 32.76
CA LEU A 145 15.64 -2.39 32.70
C LEU A 145 14.91 -2.97 31.47
N ALA A 146 15.61 -3.23 30.35
CA ALA A 146 15.01 -3.87 29.19
C ALA A 146 14.49 -5.27 29.53
N ASP A 147 15.28 -6.05 30.27
CA ASP A 147 14.91 -7.39 30.70
C ASP A 147 13.70 -7.39 31.63
N ILE A 148 13.71 -6.50 32.63
CA ILE A 148 12.59 -6.27 33.56
C ILE A 148 11.33 -5.84 32.82
N PHE A 149 11.45 -4.90 31.87
CA PHE A 149 10.32 -4.36 31.13
C PHE A 149 9.72 -5.41 30.18
N ILE A 150 10.56 -6.10 29.41
CA ILE A 150 10.14 -7.15 28.47
C ILE A 150 9.52 -8.34 29.20
N ALA A 151 10.09 -8.80 30.32
CA ALA A 151 9.48 -9.87 31.12
C ALA A 151 8.05 -9.52 31.58
N ALA A 152 7.80 -8.26 31.99
CA ALA A 152 6.46 -7.82 32.39
C ALA A 152 5.45 -7.77 31.22
N LEU A 153 5.91 -7.51 30.00
CA LEU A 153 5.08 -7.56 28.80
C LEU A 153 4.81 -9.00 28.36
N ILE A 154 5.83 -9.87 28.41
CA ILE A 154 5.69 -11.29 28.06
C ILE A 154 4.80 -12.02 29.06
N GLN A 155 4.90 -11.78 30.38
CA GLN A 155 4.03 -12.42 31.38
C GLN A 155 2.54 -12.12 31.12
N ARG A 156 2.19 -10.83 30.90
CA ARG A 156 0.84 -10.44 30.49
C ARG A 156 0.43 -11.12 29.16
N SER A 157 1.37 -11.32 28.25
CA SER A 157 1.09 -11.89 26.92
C SER A 157 0.89 -13.41 26.94
N VAL A 158 1.57 -14.17 27.82
CA VAL A 158 1.38 -15.64 27.97
C VAL A 158 0.12 -16.02 28.74
N ASN A 159 -0.45 -15.09 29.50
CA ASN A 159 -1.76 -15.22 30.15
C ASN A 159 -2.94 -14.95 29.18
N LEU A 160 -2.69 -14.39 27.97
CA LEU A 160 -3.76 -13.88 27.09
C LEU A 160 -3.68 -14.32 25.61
N THR A 161 -2.48 -14.39 25.05
CA THR A 161 -2.26 -14.45 23.58
C THR A 161 -1.15 -15.38 23.11
N ILE A 162 -0.13 -15.63 23.94
CA ILE A 162 1.01 -16.49 23.63
C ILE A 162 0.75 -17.86 24.23
N ASP A 163 0.00 -18.67 23.48
CA ASP A 163 -0.42 -20.01 23.88
C ASP A 163 0.66 -21.09 23.67
N ALA A 164 0.35 -22.36 23.98
CA ALA A 164 1.31 -23.45 23.89
C ALA A 164 1.96 -23.59 22.50
N ALA A 165 1.21 -23.34 21.42
CA ALA A 165 1.72 -23.41 20.06
C ALA A 165 2.64 -22.22 19.73
N VAL A 166 2.35 -21.02 20.25
CA VAL A 166 3.28 -19.88 20.12
C VAL A 166 4.53 -20.11 20.98
N ARG A 167 4.39 -20.53 22.25
CA ARG A 167 5.52 -20.77 23.17
C ARG A 167 6.53 -21.78 22.62
N ALA A 168 6.05 -22.85 21.99
CA ALA A 168 6.90 -23.86 21.34
C ALA A 168 7.80 -23.30 20.22
N ASN A 169 7.48 -22.11 19.66
CA ASN A 169 8.27 -21.43 18.64
C ASN A 169 9.17 -20.30 19.21
N ILE A 170 9.08 -20.00 20.52
CA ILE A 170 9.90 -18.96 21.19
C ILE A 170 10.52 -19.42 22.53
N PRO A 171 11.24 -20.56 22.56
CA PRO A 171 11.77 -21.12 23.80
C PRO A 171 12.78 -20.20 24.51
N ASN A 172 13.56 -19.38 23.80
CA ASN A 172 14.51 -18.46 24.44
C ASN A 172 13.83 -17.24 25.08
N VAL A 173 12.71 -16.77 24.51
CA VAL A 173 11.86 -15.75 25.16
C VAL A 173 11.24 -16.30 26.45
N ILE A 174 10.80 -17.56 26.46
CA ILE A 174 10.26 -18.19 27.67
C ILE A 174 11.35 -18.46 28.71
N ARG A 175 12.53 -18.96 28.31
CA ARG A 175 13.74 -19.03 29.16
C ARG A 175 14.03 -17.68 29.82
N HIS A 176 14.03 -16.60 29.05
CA HIS A 176 14.32 -15.25 29.55
C HIS A 176 13.26 -14.79 30.56
N LEU A 177 11.97 -14.94 30.24
CA LEU A 177 10.88 -14.66 31.18
C LEU A 177 11.12 -15.37 32.52
N GLU A 178 11.29 -16.69 32.50
CA GLU A 178 11.48 -17.51 33.70
C GLU A 178 12.75 -17.14 34.47
N THR A 179 13.82 -16.76 33.76
CA THR A 179 15.09 -16.28 34.33
C THR A 179 14.91 -14.95 35.08
N ILE A 180 14.05 -14.04 34.60
CA ILE A 180 13.81 -12.72 35.21
C ILE A 180 12.80 -12.81 36.36
N VAL A 181 11.64 -13.45 36.15
CA VAL A 181 10.59 -13.49 37.18
C VAL A 181 11.00 -14.27 38.42
N ASN A 182 11.89 -15.27 38.31
CA ASN A 182 12.37 -16.04 39.46
C ASN A 182 13.55 -15.41 40.22
N GLN A 183 14.05 -14.24 39.82
CA GLN A 183 15.11 -13.56 40.57
C GLN A 183 14.64 -13.24 42.01
N PRO A 184 15.47 -13.40 43.05
CA PRO A 184 15.04 -13.23 44.44
C PRO A 184 14.39 -11.87 44.75
N LYS A 185 14.89 -10.78 44.15
CA LYS A 185 14.34 -9.42 44.30
C LYS A 185 13.05 -9.16 43.50
N LEU A 186 12.69 -10.06 42.57
CA LEU A 186 11.63 -9.86 41.58
C LEU A 186 10.45 -10.82 41.77
N LYS A 187 10.68 -12.01 42.32
CA LYS A 187 9.69 -13.08 42.44
C LYS A 187 8.39 -12.67 43.13
N GLU A 188 8.47 -11.84 44.18
CA GLU A 188 7.30 -11.30 44.88
C GLU A 188 6.53 -10.24 44.06
N VAL A 189 7.20 -9.56 43.12
CA VAL A 189 6.64 -8.48 42.30
C VAL A 189 5.97 -9.00 41.01
N TYR A 190 6.48 -10.10 40.45
CA TYR A 190 5.90 -10.77 39.29
C TYR A 190 4.89 -11.86 39.66
N GLY A 191 5.07 -12.53 40.81
CA GLY A 191 4.24 -13.65 41.23
C GLY A 191 4.45 -14.91 40.36
N PRO A 192 3.54 -15.90 40.43
CA PRO A 192 3.56 -17.05 39.54
C PRO A 192 3.26 -16.63 38.08
N VAL A 193 3.87 -17.33 37.13
CA VAL A 193 3.53 -17.19 35.70
C VAL A 193 2.43 -18.19 35.35
N GLU A 194 1.31 -17.67 34.88
CA GLU A 194 0.21 -18.47 34.33
C GLU A 194 0.33 -18.57 32.81
N TYR A 195 0.31 -19.79 32.29
CA TYR A 195 0.45 -20.12 30.88
C TYR A 195 -0.87 -20.66 30.30
N ILE A 196 -1.42 -20.03 29.26
CA ILE A 196 -2.65 -20.54 28.60
C ILE A 196 -2.35 -21.64 27.58
N GLU A 197 -3.23 -22.62 27.45
CA GLU A 197 -3.08 -23.67 26.43
C GLU A 197 -3.54 -23.26 25.04
N LYS A 198 -4.54 -22.38 24.94
CA LYS A 198 -5.06 -21.84 23.66
C LYS A 198 -5.28 -20.34 23.79
N GLY A 199 -4.87 -19.57 22.77
CA GLY A 199 -5.05 -18.12 22.74
C GLY A 199 -6.53 -17.74 22.72
N ILE A 200 -6.93 -16.73 23.51
CA ILE A 200 -8.34 -16.36 23.68
C ILE A 200 -8.97 -16.06 22.32
N GLN A 201 -9.99 -16.84 21.93
CA GLN A 201 -10.71 -16.63 20.69
C GLN A 201 -11.93 -15.72 20.90
N PHE A 202 -12.27 -14.94 19.89
CA PHE A 202 -13.51 -14.16 19.90
C PHE A 202 -14.73 -15.08 19.79
N VAL A 203 -15.45 -15.25 20.90
CA VAL A 203 -16.78 -15.87 20.93
C VAL A 203 -17.80 -14.77 20.62
N PRO A 204 -18.60 -14.89 19.53
CA PRO A 204 -19.65 -13.92 19.25
C PRO A 204 -20.68 -13.89 20.40
N PRO A 205 -21.13 -12.71 20.87
CA PRO A 205 -22.15 -12.65 21.91
C PRO A 205 -23.41 -13.38 21.44
N LYS A 206 -23.93 -14.29 22.29
CA LYS A 206 -25.18 -15.00 22.01
C LYS A 206 -26.28 -13.98 21.75
N LYS A 207 -26.85 -14.00 20.54
CA LYS A 207 -28.03 -13.20 20.21
C LYS A 207 -29.17 -13.59 21.14
N GLU A 208 -29.78 -12.60 21.79
CA GLU A 208 -30.99 -12.81 22.58
C GLU A 208 -32.08 -13.46 21.71
N GLU A 209 -32.60 -14.60 22.15
CA GLU A 209 -33.66 -15.28 21.43
C GLU A 209 -34.99 -14.55 21.63
N LYS A 210 -35.53 -13.99 20.54
CA LYS A 210 -36.95 -13.63 20.51
C LYS A 210 -37.79 -14.92 20.50
N PRO A 211 -38.84 -15.01 21.32
CA PRO A 211 -39.52 -16.28 21.60
C PRO A 211 -40.15 -16.90 20.35
N LYS A 212 -39.94 -18.21 20.16
CA LYS A 212 -40.64 -19.02 19.16
C LYS A 212 -41.94 -19.59 19.74
N PRO A 213 -43.02 -19.68 18.95
CA PRO A 213 -44.22 -20.43 19.33
C PRO A 213 -43.91 -21.92 19.59
N ALA A 214 -44.66 -22.53 20.50
CA ALA A 214 -44.43 -23.89 20.97
C ALA A 214 -44.72 -24.98 19.91
N ALA A 215 -44.07 -26.14 20.08
CA ALA A 215 -44.31 -27.36 19.31
C ALA A 215 -44.59 -28.55 20.25
N ALA A 216 -45.41 -29.49 19.77
CA ALA A 216 -45.91 -30.64 20.55
C ALA A 216 -44.87 -31.77 20.76
N PRO A 217 -45.06 -32.68 21.74
CA PRO A 217 -43.97 -33.51 22.29
C PRO A 217 -43.62 -34.79 21.50
N LYS A 218 -42.49 -35.39 21.88
CA LYS A 218 -41.92 -36.65 21.35
C LYS A 218 -42.54 -37.92 21.97
N ALA A 219 -42.28 -39.06 21.34
CA ALA A 219 -42.28 -40.39 21.97
C ALA A 219 -40.84 -40.98 22.04
N GLU A 220 -40.62 -41.94 22.94
CA GLU A 220 -39.32 -42.60 23.24
C GLU A 220 -39.16 -43.92 22.44
N LYS A 221 -37.99 -44.52 22.13
CA LYS A 221 -36.60 -44.59 22.66
C LYS A 221 -36.35 -45.72 23.70
N LYS A 222 -35.32 -46.56 23.42
CA LYS A 222 -34.53 -47.53 24.26
C LYS A 222 -34.68 -49.02 23.84
N PRO A 223 -33.78 -49.96 24.28
CA PRO A 223 -32.48 -49.81 24.99
C PRO A 223 -31.31 -50.52 24.23
N LYS A 224 -30.15 -50.85 24.85
CA LYS A 224 -29.07 -50.04 25.47
C LYS A 224 -28.00 -50.97 26.09
N ALA A 225 -26.73 -50.86 25.69
CA ALA A 225 -25.52 -51.10 26.51
C ALA A 225 -24.34 -50.34 25.84
N LYS A 226 -23.51 -49.52 26.51
CA LYS A 226 -22.77 -49.64 27.80
C LYS A 226 -21.49 -50.51 27.67
N ASP A 227 -20.27 -50.08 28.04
CA ASP A 227 -19.80 -48.88 28.77
C ASP A 227 -18.42 -48.39 28.32
N ASP A 228 -17.94 -47.17 28.62
CA ASP A 228 -18.44 -45.81 28.99
C ASP A 228 -17.21 -45.18 29.76
N ASP A 229 -16.93 -43.87 29.84
CA ASP A 229 -17.69 -42.68 29.39
C ASP A 229 -16.93 -41.93 28.25
N GLU A 230 -16.17 -40.82 28.34
CA GLU A 230 -15.86 -39.84 29.41
C GLU A 230 -15.63 -38.43 28.80
N GLU A 231 -16.65 -37.56 28.99
CA GLU A 231 -16.79 -36.09 28.77
C GLU A 231 -16.52 -35.43 27.38
N ASP A 232 -17.58 -34.80 26.85
CA ASP A 232 -17.69 -34.12 25.54
C ASP A 232 -17.53 -32.57 25.58
N GLU A 233 -17.09 -31.97 24.47
CA GLU A 233 -17.77 -30.79 23.90
C GLU A 233 -18.41 -31.17 22.55
N PRO A 234 -19.67 -30.76 22.27
CA PRO A 234 -20.47 -31.39 21.22
C PRO A 234 -20.09 -30.96 19.80
N ASP A 235 -19.82 -31.95 18.96
CA ASP A 235 -19.58 -31.80 17.53
C ASP A 235 -20.78 -31.16 16.79
N VAL A 236 -20.51 -30.09 16.03
CA VAL A 236 -21.45 -29.61 15.00
C VAL A 236 -21.03 -30.29 13.69
N PRO A 237 -21.85 -31.19 13.10
CA PRO A 237 -21.45 -31.94 11.92
C PRO A 237 -20.99 -31.02 10.79
N PRO A 238 -19.75 -31.14 10.30
CA PRO A 238 -19.26 -30.28 9.23
C PRO A 238 -20.01 -30.60 7.93
N GLU A 239 -20.73 -29.63 7.38
CA GLU A 239 -21.26 -29.73 6.02
C GLU A 239 -20.11 -30.12 5.08
N PRO A 240 -20.25 -31.19 4.28
CA PRO A 240 -19.13 -31.75 3.54
C PRO A 240 -18.69 -30.78 2.44
N LYS A 241 -17.59 -30.08 2.71
CA LYS A 241 -16.78 -29.47 1.65
C LYS A 241 -16.40 -30.57 0.67
N ALA A 242 -16.73 -30.40 -0.60
CA ALA A 242 -16.27 -31.31 -1.64
C ALA A 242 -14.75 -31.46 -1.55
N LYS A 243 -14.27 -32.68 -1.34
CA LYS A 243 -12.84 -33.00 -1.44
C LYS A 243 -12.35 -32.59 -2.83
N ASN A 244 -11.15 -32.03 -2.92
CA ASN A 244 -10.50 -31.91 -4.22
C ASN A 244 -9.99 -33.31 -4.61
N PRO A 245 -10.18 -33.81 -5.84
CA PRO A 245 -9.64 -35.12 -6.25
C PRO A 245 -8.13 -35.30 -6.01
N LEU A 246 -7.37 -34.21 -5.91
CA LEU A 246 -5.94 -34.20 -5.57
C LEU A 246 -5.65 -34.49 -4.07
N ASP A 247 -6.65 -34.45 -3.19
CA ASP A 247 -6.53 -34.84 -1.78
C ASP A 247 -6.53 -36.36 -1.58
N ASP A 248 -7.10 -37.13 -2.51
CA ASP A 248 -7.18 -38.60 -2.44
C ASP A 248 -5.94 -39.29 -3.07
N LEU A 249 -4.94 -38.52 -3.52
CA LEU A 249 -3.65 -39.03 -4.03
C LEU A 249 -2.74 -39.54 -2.89
N PRO A 250 -1.98 -40.64 -3.08
CA PRO A 250 -1.07 -41.22 -2.06
C PRO A 250 -0.11 -40.19 -1.44
N LYS A 251 0.02 -40.19 -0.11
CA LYS A 251 0.73 -39.15 0.66
C LYS A 251 2.20 -39.01 0.22
N SER A 252 2.53 -37.85 -0.34
CA SER A 252 3.88 -37.45 -0.75
C SER A 252 4.81 -37.24 0.46
N SER A 253 6.11 -37.49 0.28
CA SER A 253 7.16 -37.09 1.23
C SER A 253 7.51 -35.59 1.09
N PHE A 254 7.44 -35.05 -0.13
CA PHE A 254 7.64 -33.62 -0.42
C PHE A 254 6.46 -32.78 0.08
N ASN A 255 6.76 -31.74 0.87
CA ASN A 255 5.79 -30.73 1.31
C ASN A 255 5.96 -29.44 0.49
N LEU A 256 4.93 -29.09 -0.27
CA LEU A 256 4.91 -27.91 -1.14
C LEU A 256 4.96 -26.58 -0.36
N GLU A 257 4.51 -26.54 0.89
CA GLU A 257 4.61 -25.33 1.73
C GLU A 257 6.02 -25.15 2.30
N ASP A 258 6.74 -26.25 2.61
CA ASP A 258 8.16 -26.17 2.97
C ASP A 258 9.03 -25.80 1.76
N TRP A 259 8.65 -26.23 0.54
CA TRP A 259 9.24 -25.71 -0.69
C TRP A 259 9.06 -24.19 -0.83
N LYS A 260 7.82 -23.68 -0.70
CA LYS A 260 7.53 -22.24 -0.75
C LYS A 260 8.31 -21.47 0.33
N ARG A 261 8.53 -22.09 1.50
CA ARG A 261 9.37 -21.55 2.58
C ARG A 261 10.85 -21.57 2.21
N ALA A 262 11.39 -22.66 1.66
CA ALA A 262 12.79 -22.76 1.25
C ALA A 262 13.12 -21.75 0.13
N TYR A 263 12.33 -21.76 -0.94
CA TYR A 263 12.46 -20.85 -2.09
C TYR A 263 12.31 -19.37 -1.73
N SER A 264 11.62 -19.03 -0.64
CA SER A 264 11.49 -17.64 -0.18
C SER A 264 12.54 -17.20 0.85
N ASN A 265 13.36 -18.10 1.39
CA ASN A 265 14.32 -17.79 2.46
C ASN A 265 15.79 -18.14 2.12
N LYS A 266 16.04 -18.88 1.03
CA LYS A 266 17.36 -19.23 0.51
C LYS A 266 17.66 -18.45 -0.78
N GLU A 267 18.93 -18.27 -1.13
CA GLU A 267 19.30 -17.83 -2.49
C GLU A 267 18.95 -18.95 -3.50
N THR A 268 18.46 -18.61 -4.70
CA THR A 268 17.84 -19.62 -5.58
C THR A 268 18.84 -20.62 -6.14
N ARG A 269 19.99 -20.13 -6.62
CA ARG A 269 21.16 -20.90 -7.06
C ARG A 269 22.25 -20.82 -5.97
N GLY A 270 23.23 -21.73 -6.01
CA GLY A 270 24.36 -21.78 -5.07
C GLY A 270 24.21 -22.84 -3.98
N ALA A 271 25.32 -23.11 -3.27
CA ALA A 271 25.37 -24.13 -2.22
C ALA A 271 24.52 -23.75 -0.99
N GLY A 272 23.77 -24.72 -0.48
CA GLY A 272 22.69 -24.50 0.49
C GLY A 272 21.45 -23.83 -0.10
N GLY A 273 21.38 -23.61 -1.42
CA GLY A 273 20.35 -22.83 -2.10
C GLY A 273 18.97 -23.51 -2.19
N ALA A 274 18.00 -22.80 -2.77
CA ALA A 274 16.65 -23.34 -2.92
C ALA A 274 16.58 -24.50 -3.93
N LEU A 275 17.25 -24.39 -5.09
CA LEU A 275 17.26 -25.46 -6.10
C LEU A 275 17.90 -26.75 -5.58
N GLU A 276 18.96 -26.65 -4.78
CA GLU A 276 19.59 -27.80 -4.13
C GLU A 276 18.63 -28.45 -3.13
N TRP A 277 18.00 -27.66 -2.26
CA TRP A 277 16.97 -28.16 -1.33
C TRP A 277 15.79 -28.81 -2.05
N LEU A 278 15.38 -28.29 -3.21
CA LEU A 278 14.37 -28.93 -4.05
C LEU A 278 14.84 -30.32 -4.48
N TYR A 279 16.04 -30.44 -5.04
CA TYR A 279 16.57 -31.74 -5.49
C TYR A 279 16.79 -32.75 -4.36
N GLU A 280 17.12 -32.29 -3.15
CA GLU A 280 17.19 -33.13 -1.94
C GLU A 280 15.81 -33.67 -1.50
N ASN A 281 14.74 -32.89 -1.64
CA ASN A 281 13.44 -33.16 -1.03
C ASN A 281 12.33 -33.55 -2.03
N PHE A 282 12.55 -33.41 -3.34
CA PHE A 282 11.50 -33.53 -4.36
C PHE A 282 11.06 -34.98 -4.62
N ASP A 283 9.85 -35.28 -4.18
CA ASP A 283 9.14 -36.53 -4.41
C ASP A 283 8.72 -36.67 -5.88
N LYS A 284 9.51 -37.42 -6.64
CA LYS A 284 9.24 -37.76 -8.04
C LYS A 284 8.06 -38.71 -8.24
N GLU A 285 7.45 -39.29 -7.22
CA GLU A 285 6.19 -40.03 -7.36
C GLU A 285 5.00 -39.13 -7.04
N GLY A 286 5.08 -38.41 -5.92
CA GLY A 286 4.04 -37.53 -5.40
C GLY A 286 3.79 -36.25 -6.21
N PHE A 287 4.78 -35.75 -6.94
CA PHE A 287 4.72 -34.48 -7.70
C PHE A 287 5.25 -34.63 -9.15
N SER A 288 4.99 -33.62 -9.97
CA SER A 288 5.58 -33.47 -11.32
C SER A 288 5.89 -32.02 -11.65
N LEU A 289 6.78 -31.83 -12.63
CA LEU A 289 7.29 -30.54 -13.09
C LEU A 289 6.81 -30.31 -14.51
N TRP A 290 6.39 -29.08 -14.82
CA TRP A 290 5.77 -28.74 -16.10
C TRP A 290 6.26 -27.40 -16.61
N ARG A 291 6.61 -27.34 -17.89
CA ARG A 291 6.78 -26.11 -18.65
C ARG A 291 5.40 -25.55 -19.00
N VAL A 292 5.27 -24.23 -18.95
CA VAL A 292 4.06 -23.51 -19.36
C VAL A 292 4.44 -22.35 -20.29
N ASP A 293 3.84 -22.31 -21.48
CA ASP A 293 4.02 -21.24 -22.46
C ASP A 293 2.66 -20.65 -22.87
N PHE A 294 2.59 -19.36 -23.16
CA PHE A 294 1.37 -18.72 -23.65
C PHE A 294 1.24 -18.85 -25.17
N LYS A 295 0.04 -19.19 -25.67
CA LYS A 295 -0.20 -19.44 -27.10
C LYS A 295 -0.22 -18.17 -27.96
N TYR A 296 -0.66 -17.04 -27.40
CA TYR A 296 -0.96 -15.81 -28.16
C TYR A 296 0.10 -14.72 -27.99
N ASN A 297 1.38 -15.09 -28.05
CA ASN A 297 2.50 -14.14 -27.82
C ASN A 297 2.48 -12.94 -28.78
N ASN A 298 1.90 -13.08 -29.97
CA ASN A 298 1.67 -12.02 -30.95
C ASN A 298 0.71 -10.91 -30.47
N GLU A 299 -0.05 -11.11 -29.39
CA GLU A 299 -0.91 -10.09 -28.78
C GLU A 299 -0.20 -9.28 -27.67
N LEU A 300 1.04 -9.66 -27.30
CA LEU A 300 1.77 -9.10 -26.16
C LEU A 300 2.46 -7.76 -26.48
N THR A 301 1.67 -6.68 -26.44
CA THR A 301 2.12 -5.31 -26.77
C THR A 301 3.12 -4.71 -25.77
N GLN A 302 2.96 -4.91 -24.46
CA GLN A 302 3.79 -4.25 -23.43
C GLN A 302 4.15 -5.24 -22.33
N THR A 303 5.43 -5.36 -21.98
CA THR A 303 5.91 -6.38 -21.01
C THR A 303 5.19 -6.29 -19.66
N PHE A 304 4.93 -5.08 -19.15
CA PHE A 304 4.16 -4.88 -17.92
C PHE A 304 2.68 -5.32 -18.05
N MET A 305 2.08 -5.27 -19.25
CA MET A 305 0.71 -5.77 -19.46
C MET A 305 0.71 -7.31 -19.50
N SER A 306 1.66 -7.91 -20.22
CA SER A 306 1.92 -9.36 -20.23
C SER A 306 2.11 -9.90 -18.79
N SER A 307 2.88 -9.18 -17.98
CA SER A 307 3.15 -9.48 -16.57
C SER A 307 1.90 -9.37 -15.67
N ASN A 308 1.02 -8.41 -15.94
CA ASN A 308 -0.29 -8.35 -15.29
C ASN A 308 -1.23 -9.47 -15.75
N GLN A 309 -1.07 -10.00 -16.97
CA GLN A 309 -1.82 -11.17 -17.47
C GLN A 309 -1.39 -12.46 -16.75
N VAL A 310 -0.08 -12.70 -16.61
CA VAL A 310 0.48 -13.79 -15.77
C VAL A 310 0.00 -13.67 -14.32
N GLY A 311 0.06 -12.46 -13.75
CA GLY A 311 -0.50 -12.20 -12.42
C GLY A 311 -2.00 -12.49 -12.34
N GLY A 312 -2.75 -12.19 -13.40
CA GLY A 312 -4.17 -12.55 -13.52
C GLY A 312 -4.41 -14.06 -13.53
N PHE A 313 -3.58 -14.82 -14.27
CA PHE A 313 -3.66 -16.28 -14.36
C PHE A 313 -3.43 -16.94 -13.00
N PHE A 314 -2.38 -16.56 -12.26
CA PHE A 314 -2.17 -17.04 -10.89
C PHE A 314 -3.32 -16.69 -9.91
N ASN A 315 -3.99 -15.54 -10.09
CA ASN A 315 -5.19 -15.21 -9.28
C ASN A 315 -6.41 -16.10 -9.61
N ARG A 316 -6.46 -16.71 -10.80
CA ARG A 316 -7.53 -17.67 -11.19
C ARG A 316 -7.22 -19.10 -10.72
N LEU A 317 -5.94 -19.42 -10.52
CA LEU A 317 -5.45 -20.68 -9.97
C LEU A 317 -5.53 -20.77 -8.42
N GLU A 318 -6.20 -19.83 -7.75
CA GLU A 318 -6.23 -19.74 -6.28
C GLU A 318 -6.81 -21.00 -5.60
N ALA A 319 -7.81 -21.63 -6.22
CA ALA A 319 -8.38 -22.89 -5.74
C ALA A 319 -7.36 -24.05 -5.71
N SER A 320 -6.35 -24.02 -6.59
CA SER A 320 -5.28 -25.02 -6.68
C SER A 320 -4.03 -24.66 -5.88
N ARG A 321 -4.02 -23.56 -5.11
CA ARG A 321 -2.83 -23.05 -4.39
C ARG A 321 -2.14 -24.05 -3.45
N LYS A 322 -2.87 -25.05 -2.95
CA LYS A 322 -2.36 -26.14 -2.08
C LYS A 322 -1.58 -27.20 -2.86
N TYR A 323 -1.81 -27.27 -4.17
CA TYR A 323 -1.33 -28.31 -5.09
C TYR A 323 -0.37 -27.77 -6.14
N LEU A 324 -0.15 -26.46 -6.19
CA LEU A 324 0.60 -25.74 -7.21
C LEU A 324 1.59 -24.74 -6.61
N PHE A 325 2.80 -24.74 -7.15
CA PHE A 325 3.72 -23.60 -7.16
C PHE A 325 4.13 -23.29 -8.62
N GLY A 326 4.62 -22.09 -8.91
CA GLY A 326 5.18 -21.80 -10.23
C GLY A 326 5.96 -20.50 -10.30
N SER A 327 6.78 -20.37 -11.35
CA SER A 327 7.47 -19.15 -11.73
C SER A 327 7.30 -18.95 -13.24
N VAL A 328 6.67 -17.84 -13.64
CA VAL A 328 6.34 -17.56 -15.05
C VAL A 328 6.76 -16.14 -15.41
N GLY A 329 7.60 -16.06 -16.43
CA GLY A 329 8.22 -14.83 -16.92
C GLY A 329 7.51 -14.24 -18.14
N VAL A 330 7.83 -12.98 -18.38
CA VAL A 330 7.70 -12.27 -19.65
C VAL A 330 9.11 -12.05 -20.15
N LEU A 331 9.46 -12.67 -21.28
CA LEU A 331 10.78 -12.59 -21.88
C LEU A 331 10.73 -11.72 -23.13
N GLY A 332 11.76 -10.91 -23.37
CA GLY A 332 11.85 -10.03 -24.55
C GLY A 332 11.47 -8.58 -24.26
N LYS A 333 10.96 -7.88 -25.27
CA LYS A 333 10.79 -6.41 -25.27
C LYS A 333 9.36 -6.00 -25.62
N THR A 334 9.02 -4.73 -25.42
CA THR A 334 7.73 -4.15 -25.85
C THR A 334 7.48 -4.42 -27.34
N ASN A 335 6.30 -4.95 -27.65
CA ASN A 335 5.85 -5.51 -28.95
C ASN A 335 6.63 -6.74 -29.48
N ASP A 336 7.61 -7.27 -28.75
CA ASP A 336 8.33 -8.49 -29.08
C ASP A 336 8.63 -9.29 -27.79
N SER A 337 7.57 -9.74 -27.13
CA SER A 337 7.66 -10.50 -25.88
C SER A 337 6.92 -11.83 -25.96
N ILE A 338 7.35 -12.78 -25.14
CA ILE A 338 6.75 -14.10 -24.96
C ILE A 338 6.48 -14.33 -23.47
N ILE A 339 5.48 -15.13 -23.12
CA ILE A 339 5.25 -15.61 -21.75
C ILE A 339 5.63 -17.09 -21.69
N SER A 340 6.56 -17.44 -20.79
CA SER A 340 7.05 -18.81 -20.58
C SER A 340 7.55 -19.01 -19.14
N GLY A 341 7.54 -20.24 -18.63
CA GLY A 341 8.09 -20.58 -17.32
C GLY A 341 7.79 -22.01 -16.89
N ALA A 342 7.84 -22.25 -15.57
CA ALA A 342 7.71 -23.58 -14.97
C ALA A 342 6.71 -23.62 -13.80
N LEU A 343 6.02 -24.75 -13.67
CA LEU A 343 5.08 -25.09 -12.61
C LEU A 343 5.52 -26.37 -11.89
N ILE A 344 5.28 -26.44 -10.59
CA ILE A 344 5.46 -27.62 -9.74
C ILE A 344 4.09 -28.03 -9.25
N ILE A 345 3.64 -29.23 -9.59
CA ILE A 345 2.27 -29.70 -9.34
C ILE A 345 2.22 -30.99 -8.55
N ARG A 346 1.17 -31.13 -7.72
CA ARG A 346 0.81 -32.38 -7.05
C ARG A 346 0.27 -33.39 -8.08
N GLY A 347 0.75 -34.63 -8.03
CA GLY A 347 0.34 -35.69 -8.95
C GLY A 347 1.05 -35.65 -10.31
N LYS A 348 0.53 -36.41 -11.27
CA LYS A 348 1.11 -36.61 -12.61
C LYS A 348 0.35 -36.00 -13.78
N ASP A 349 -0.89 -35.56 -13.53
CA ASP A 349 -1.73 -34.88 -14.51
C ASP A 349 -1.85 -33.39 -14.12
N ILE A 350 -1.68 -32.52 -15.11
CA ILE A 350 -1.77 -31.07 -14.93
C ILE A 350 -3.20 -30.54 -15.06
N GLU A 351 -4.08 -31.21 -15.81
CA GLU A 351 -5.42 -30.68 -16.08
C GLU A 351 -6.22 -30.43 -14.77
N PRO A 352 -6.31 -31.35 -13.80
CA PRO A 352 -7.02 -31.12 -12.52
C PRO A 352 -6.42 -30.00 -11.66
N VAL A 353 -5.19 -29.56 -11.95
CA VAL A 353 -4.50 -28.49 -11.23
C VAL A 353 -4.73 -27.13 -11.90
N VAL A 354 -4.77 -27.07 -13.24
CA VAL A 354 -4.91 -25.80 -13.97
C VAL A 354 -6.32 -25.48 -14.46
N ASN A 355 -7.19 -26.46 -14.68
CA ASN A 355 -8.53 -26.26 -15.26
C ASN A 355 -9.48 -25.42 -14.38
N VAL A 356 -9.13 -25.20 -13.11
CA VAL A 356 -9.82 -24.24 -12.22
C VAL A 356 -9.73 -22.79 -12.73
N ALA A 357 -8.75 -22.46 -13.57
CA ALA A 357 -8.63 -21.16 -14.22
C ALA A 357 -9.35 -21.18 -15.59
N PRO A 358 -10.42 -20.39 -15.81
CA PRO A 358 -11.22 -20.44 -17.05
C PRO A 358 -10.50 -20.09 -18.36
N ASP A 359 -9.21 -19.74 -18.30
CA ASP A 359 -8.35 -19.41 -19.43
C ASP A 359 -7.10 -20.30 -19.53
N TRP A 360 -7.05 -21.43 -18.81
CA TRP A 360 -5.93 -22.39 -18.84
C TRP A 360 -5.59 -22.85 -20.26
N GLU A 361 -6.61 -23.03 -21.11
CA GLU A 361 -6.47 -23.37 -22.53
C GLU A 361 -5.66 -22.33 -23.34
N SER A 362 -5.46 -21.12 -22.83
CA SER A 362 -4.62 -20.09 -23.47
C SER A 362 -3.12 -20.40 -23.40
N TYR A 363 -2.74 -21.43 -22.64
CA TYR A 363 -1.38 -21.89 -22.46
C TYR A 363 -1.19 -23.30 -23.04
N THR A 364 0.04 -23.64 -23.41
CA THR A 364 0.50 -25.01 -23.60
C THR A 364 1.25 -25.48 -22.36
N TYR A 365 1.09 -26.76 -22.02
CA TYR A 365 1.78 -27.41 -20.92
C TYR A 365 2.52 -28.63 -21.44
N SER A 366 3.79 -28.78 -21.06
CA SER A 366 4.57 -30.00 -21.33
C SER A 366 5.32 -30.43 -20.06
N PRO A 367 5.45 -31.75 -19.80
CA PRO A 367 6.20 -32.22 -18.64
C PRO A 367 7.69 -31.86 -18.79
N ILE A 368 8.34 -31.58 -17.67
CA ILE A 368 9.79 -31.36 -17.55
C ILE A 368 10.41 -32.61 -16.92
N ASP A 369 11.41 -33.17 -17.59
CA ASP A 369 12.35 -34.12 -16.98
C ASP A 369 13.65 -33.41 -16.57
N LEU A 370 14.08 -33.64 -15.33
CA LEU A 370 15.35 -33.12 -14.80
C LEU A 370 16.57 -33.97 -15.19
N SER A 371 16.39 -35.13 -15.85
CA SER A 371 17.52 -35.86 -16.43
C SER A 371 18.01 -35.27 -17.75
N ASP A 372 17.15 -34.54 -18.47
CA ASP A 372 17.52 -33.76 -19.65
C ASP A 372 18.16 -32.43 -19.20
N ALA A 373 19.41 -32.20 -19.62
CA ALA A 373 20.17 -31.02 -19.23
C ALA A 373 19.52 -29.70 -19.70
N ALA A 374 18.90 -29.67 -20.88
CA ALA A 374 18.27 -28.46 -21.43
C ALA A 374 16.91 -28.18 -20.75
N GLN A 375 16.15 -29.23 -20.42
CA GLN A 375 14.92 -29.08 -19.63
C GLN A 375 15.21 -28.69 -18.18
N LYS A 376 16.29 -29.21 -17.60
CA LYS A 376 16.80 -28.79 -16.29
C LYS A 376 17.26 -27.33 -16.30
N GLU A 377 18.05 -26.90 -17.29
CA GLU A 377 18.48 -25.51 -17.44
C GLU A 377 17.28 -24.56 -17.58
N PHE A 378 16.29 -24.92 -18.40
CA PHE A 378 15.01 -24.20 -18.51
C PHE A 378 14.28 -24.10 -17.17
N PHE A 379 14.18 -25.21 -16.42
CA PHE A 379 13.49 -25.26 -15.12
C PHE A 379 14.19 -24.40 -14.06
N GLU A 380 15.50 -24.53 -13.93
CA GLU A 380 16.30 -23.71 -13.03
C GLU A 380 16.24 -22.23 -13.42
N GLY A 381 16.31 -21.92 -14.71
CA GLY A 381 16.24 -20.55 -15.20
C GLY A 381 14.89 -19.89 -14.95
N ALA A 382 13.79 -20.65 -15.13
CA ALA A 382 12.45 -20.21 -14.78
C ALA A 382 12.35 -19.88 -13.28
N LEU A 383 12.92 -20.73 -12.41
CA LEU A 383 12.93 -20.51 -10.96
C LEU A 383 13.87 -19.39 -10.51
N ALA A 384 15.01 -19.19 -11.18
CA ALA A 384 16.01 -18.17 -10.87
C ALA A 384 15.72 -16.78 -11.48
N TRP A 385 14.69 -16.66 -12.34
CA TRP A 385 14.35 -15.43 -13.09
C TRP A 385 15.44 -14.96 -14.06
N ASP A 386 16.33 -15.89 -14.47
CA ASP A 386 17.40 -15.66 -15.46
C ASP A 386 17.16 -16.42 -16.79
N LEU A 387 15.99 -17.07 -16.94
CA LEU A 387 15.58 -17.81 -18.14
C LEU A 387 15.74 -17.00 -19.43
N LYS A 388 16.20 -17.70 -20.48
CA LYS A 388 16.25 -17.22 -21.86
C LYS A 388 15.56 -18.23 -22.78
N VAL A 389 14.70 -17.75 -23.68
CA VAL A 389 14.00 -18.58 -24.68
C VAL A 389 14.01 -17.82 -26.00
N ASP A 390 14.35 -18.47 -27.11
CA ASP A 390 14.39 -17.87 -28.46
C ASP A 390 15.20 -16.55 -28.55
N GLY A 391 16.29 -16.45 -27.79
CA GLY A 391 17.12 -15.24 -27.69
C GLY A 391 16.50 -14.09 -26.88
N LYS A 392 15.32 -14.29 -26.29
CA LYS A 392 14.62 -13.31 -25.44
C LYS A 392 14.96 -13.56 -23.97
N GLU A 393 15.42 -12.52 -23.30
CA GLU A 393 15.82 -12.53 -21.89
C GLU A 393 14.65 -12.08 -20.99
N TRP A 394 14.66 -12.51 -19.72
CA TRP A 394 13.64 -12.15 -18.72
C TRP A 394 13.53 -10.63 -18.52
N ALA A 395 12.30 -10.09 -18.60
CA ALA A 395 12.02 -8.65 -18.50
C ALA A 395 11.06 -8.28 -17.36
N ASP A 396 10.14 -9.17 -16.99
CA ASP A 396 9.28 -9.11 -15.79
C ASP A 396 8.77 -10.54 -15.53
N GLY A 397 8.21 -10.85 -14.37
CA GLY A 397 7.70 -12.19 -14.05
C GLY A 397 6.90 -12.26 -12.76
N LYS A 398 6.21 -13.37 -12.52
CA LYS A 398 5.40 -13.59 -11.31
C LYS A 398 5.56 -15.03 -10.80
N ASN A 399 5.58 -15.16 -9.48
CA ASN A 399 5.61 -16.45 -8.80
C ASN A 399 4.24 -16.77 -8.16
N GLY A 400 3.83 -18.02 -8.27
CA GLY A 400 2.60 -18.56 -7.71
C GLY A 400 2.72 -18.80 -6.20
N LEU A 401 2.31 -17.81 -5.40
CA LEU A 401 1.97 -17.95 -3.99
C LEU A 401 3.06 -18.55 -3.07
N GLY A 402 4.32 -18.17 -3.29
CA GLY A 402 5.25 -17.99 -2.18
C GLY A 402 4.99 -16.65 -1.46
N PRO A 403 5.62 -16.40 -0.30
CA PRO A 403 5.77 -15.05 0.23
C PRO A 403 6.37 -14.13 -0.84
N ARG A 404 6.13 -12.81 -0.71
CA ARG A 404 6.73 -11.86 -1.65
C ARG A 404 8.23 -11.83 -1.42
N ILE A 405 8.99 -12.36 -2.37
CA ILE A 405 10.42 -12.03 -2.53
C ILE A 405 10.48 -10.52 -2.82
N SER A 406 10.63 -9.74 -1.76
CA SER A 406 11.35 -8.49 -1.87
C SER A 406 12.80 -8.86 -2.12
N ASN A 407 13.34 -8.51 -3.28
CA ASN A 407 14.79 -8.46 -3.44
C ASN A 407 15.33 -7.64 -2.28
N LEU A 408 16.13 -8.26 -1.43
CA LEU A 408 16.80 -7.57 -0.36
C LEU A 408 17.85 -6.69 -1.02
N GLU A 409 17.55 -5.40 -1.11
CA GLU A 409 18.53 -4.35 -1.39
C GLU A 409 19.58 -4.40 -0.28
N LYS A 410 20.61 -5.22 -0.50
CA LYS A 410 21.93 -5.06 0.10
C LYS A 410 22.39 -3.67 -0.34
N ASP A 411 22.16 -2.66 0.50
CA ASP A 411 22.98 -1.45 0.71
C ASP A 411 22.16 -0.29 1.30
N ASN A 412 22.27 -0.12 2.63
CA ASN A 412 22.33 1.20 3.29
C ASN A 412 22.79 1.04 4.74
N LEU A 413 24.04 0.62 4.93
CA LEU A 413 24.69 0.65 6.24
C LEU A 413 25.36 2.01 6.44
N ILE A 414 24.59 2.99 6.93
CA ILE A 414 25.16 4.27 7.37
C ILE A 414 25.84 4.07 8.72
N PHE A 415 27.11 3.65 8.75
CA PHE A 415 27.94 3.88 9.94
C PHE A 415 28.08 5.39 10.17
N VAL A 416 27.90 5.83 11.41
CA VAL A 416 28.31 7.18 11.84
C VAL A 416 29.45 6.98 12.82
N GLU A 417 30.66 7.14 12.33
CA GLU A 417 31.87 7.17 13.16
C GLU A 417 31.87 8.48 13.95
N VAL A 418 31.62 8.40 15.26
CA VAL A 418 31.72 9.56 16.15
C VAL A 418 33.17 9.65 16.63
N LYS A 419 33.96 10.49 15.98
CA LYS A 419 35.31 10.82 16.48
C LYS A 419 35.18 11.61 17.77
N ALA A 420 35.73 11.06 18.85
CA ALA A 420 35.82 11.75 20.13
C ALA A 420 36.68 13.01 19.99
N VAL A 421 36.25 14.10 20.63
CA VAL A 421 37.05 15.32 20.76
C VAL A 421 37.69 15.30 22.14
N GLU A 422 39.00 15.07 22.19
CA GLU A 422 39.77 15.13 23.43
C GLU A 422 39.92 16.58 23.89
N ASN A 423 39.08 17.00 24.85
CA ASN A 423 39.21 18.30 25.49
C ASN A 423 40.35 18.27 26.53
N GLY A 424 41.59 18.35 26.05
CA GLY A 424 42.76 18.58 26.89
C GLY A 424 42.71 19.96 27.54
N VAL A 425 42.54 20.02 28.85
CA VAL A 425 42.49 21.28 29.62
C VAL A 425 43.90 21.69 30.06
N ALA A 426 44.38 22.83 29.57
CA ALA A 426 45.57 23.51 30.08
C ALA A 426 45.36 25.04 30.04
N ALA A 427 45.79 25.75 31.08
CA ALA A 427 45.67 27.21 31.19
C ALA A 427 46.93 27.92 30.66
N PRO A 428 46.83 29.17 30.17
CA PRO A 428 47.94 29.87 29.53
C PRO A 428 48.83 30.67 30.50
N ALA A 429 50.10 30.82 30.15
CA ALA A 429 50.99 31.88 30.62
C ALA A 429 51.88 32.36 29.44
N PRO A 430 52.16 33.66 29.28
CA PRO A 430 52.82 34.19 28.07
C PRO A 430 54.30 34.58 28.28
N THR A 431 55.12 34.42 27.24
CA THR A 431 56.28 35.32 26.98
C THR A 431 56.69 35.34 25.51
N THR A 432 57.22 36.48 25.11
CA THR A 432 57.81 36.88 23.82
C THR A 432 59.05 36.09 23.40
N GLU A 433 59.26 35.89 22.09
CA GLU A 433 60.32 36.60 21.33
C GLU A 433 60.15 36.46 19.79
N GLU A 434 60.90 37.27 19.02
CA GLU A 434 60.70 37.52 17.57
C GLU A 434 61.68 36.73 16.64
N PRO A 435 61.41 36.66 15.31
CA PRO A 435 61.97 35.62 14.44
C PRO A 435 63.24 36.02 13.65
N LYS A 436 63.85 35.03 12.97
CA LYS A 436 64.81 35.25 11.87
C LYS A 436 64.40 34.55 10.57
N THR A 437 63.76 35.33 9.71
CA THR A 437 63.93 35.40 8.24
C THR A 437 64.43 34.17 7.47
N THR A 438 63.68 33.72 6.46
CA THR A 438 63.96 33.98 5.02
C THR A 438 62.93 33.28 4.11
N GLY A 439 62.83 33.74 2.85
CA GLY A 439 61.95 33.16 1.82
C GLY A 439 60.64 33.92 1.67
N GLY A 440 60.50 34.65 0.56
CA GLY A 440 59.34 35.50 0.31
C GLY A 440 58.33 34.87 -0.63
N ASP A 441 57.05 34.98 -0.26
CA ASP A 441 55.90 34.95 -1.15
C ASP A 441 55.06 36.21 -0.85
N VAL A 442 54.11 36.60 -1.72
CA VAL A 442 53.35 37.86 -1.54
C VAL A 442 52.35 37.72 -0.38
N VAL A 443 52.80 38.09 0.82
CA VAL A 443 51.98 38.11 2.04
C VAL A 443 50.90 39.19 1.90
N MET A 444 49.64 38.77 1.78
CA MET A 444 48.54 39.64 2.22
C MET A 444 48.68 39.81 3.74
N ASP A 445 48.65 41.06 4.21
CA ASP A 445 48.76 41.43 5.62
C ASP A 445 47.98 40.50 6.53
N ASP A 446 48.57 40.06 7.65
CA ASP A 446 47.87 39.15 8.55
C ASP A 446 46.65 39.81 9.22
N ASP A 447 46.65 41.13 9.38
CA ASP A 447 45.46 41.93 9.70
C ASP A 447 44.39 41.87 8.60
N GLU A 448 44.79 41.86 7.31
CA GLU A 448 43.85 41.74 6.20
C GLU A 448 43.33 40.29 6.04
N LYS A 449 44.14 39.27 6.37
CA LYS A 449 43.70 37.86 6.49
C LYS A 449 42.76 37.67 7.67
N GLU A 450 43.04 38.23 8.84
CA GLU A 450 42.13 38.24 10.00
C GLU A 450 40.82 38.94 9.63
N ARG A 451 40.89 40.13 9.02
CA ARG A 451 39.70 40.89 8.61
C ARG A 451 38.90 40.18 7.51
N LYS A 452 39.54 39.61 6.49
CA LYS A 452 38.90 38.76 5.46
C LYS A 452 38.37 37.45 6.06
N GLY A 453 39.09 36.86 7.00
CA GLY A 453 38.69 35.64 7.72
C GLY A 453 37.45 35.87 8.58
N ARG A 454 37.43 36.96 9.37
CA ARG A 454 36.29 37.43 10.17
C ARG A 454 35.12 37.79 9.27
N ALA A 455 35.32 38.54 8.20
CA ALA A 455 34.28 38.84 7.20
C ALA A 455 33.75 37.58 6.52
N ARG A 456 34.59 36.58 6.23
CA ARG A 456 34.18 35.29 5.63
C ARG A 456 33.43 34.39 6.63
N ARG A 457 33.81 34.39 7.91
CA ARG A 457 33.05 33.74 9.00
C ARG A 457 31.69 34.44 9.17
N GLN A 458 31.66 35.77 9.21
CA GLN A 458 30.45 36.58 9.40
C GLN A 458 29.48 36.49 8.21
N THR A 459 29.97 36.49 6.96
CA THR A 459 29.14 36.27 5.76
C THR A 459 28.68 34.82 5.63
N CYS A 460 29.47 33.83 6.05
CA CYS A 460 29.02 32.44 6.19
C CYS A 460 27.91 32.31 7.25
N GLN A 461 28.02 33.02 8.38
CA GLN A 461 27.01 33.05 9.42
C GLN A 461 25.73 33.75 8.96
N LEU A 462 25.81 34.93 8.34
CA LEU A 462 24.65 35.62 7.75
C LEU A 462 23.97 34.77 6.68
N SER A 463 24.72 34.14 5.76
CA SER A 463 24.11 33.29 4.72
C SER A 463 23.45 32.03 5.28
N ARG A 464 23.97 31.45 6.39
CA ARG A 464 23.28 30.39 7.14
C ARG A 464 21.99 30.89 7.81
N VAL A 465 22.00 32.08 8.43
CA VAL A 465 20.80 32.72 9.02
C VAL A 465 19.73 32.95 7.93
N LEU A 466 20.11 33.60 6.83
CA LEU A 466 19.19 33.93 5.72
C LEU A 466 18.60 32.67 5.06
N SER A 467 19.44 31.67 4.75
CA SER A 467 18.99 30.39 4.18
C SER A 467 17.98 29.67 5.10
N LYS A 468 18.20 29.71 6.42
CA LYS A 468 17.31 29.14 7.42
C LYS A 468 15.99 29.92 7.53
N LYS A 469 16.06 31.26 7.62
CA LYS A 469 14.90 32.17 7.63
C LYS A 469 13.99 31.90 6.42
N SER A 470 14.53 31.93 5.20
CA SER A 470 13.77 31.66 3.98
C SER A 470 13.22 30.22 3.89
N THR A 471 13.89 29.24 4.51
CA THR A 471 13.37 27.86 4.61
C THR A 471 12.11 27.79 5.50
N VAL A 472 12.03 28.59 6.57
CA VAL A 472 10.82 28.69 7.40
C VAL A 472 9.74 29.51 6.68
N GLU A 473 10.08 30.66 6.11
CA GLU A 473 9.17 31.53 5.36
C GLU A 473 8.46 30.77 4.22
N PHE A 474 9.16 29.88 3.52
CA PHE A 474 8.57 28.97 2.52
C PHE A 474 7.38 28.15 3.05
N TYR A 475 7.45 27.62 4.28
CA TYR A 475 6.34 26.80 4.82
C TYR A 475 5.05 27.61 5.03
N PHE A 476 5.20 28.91 5.34
CA PHE A 476 4.10 29.84 5.59
C PHE A 476 3.69 30.67 4.36
N ALA A 477 4.48 30.68 3.28
CA ALA A 477 4.25 31.48 2.09
C ALA A 477 2.92 31.17 1.38
N ASP A 478 2.33 32.16 0.69
CA ASP A 478 1.06 32.03 -0.05
C ASP A 478 1.10 30.94 -1.16
N SER A 479 2.29 30.62 -1.68
CA SER A 479 2.52 29.53 -2.65
C SER A 479 2.36 28.13 -2.05
N ASN A 480 2.55 27.97 -0.73
CA ASN A 480 2.62 26.68 -0.05
C ASN A 480 1.54 26.48 1.03
N LEU A 481 1.39 27.43 1.96
CA LEU A 481 0.54 27.28 3.16
C LEU A 481 -0.92 26.91 2.84
N PRO A 482 -1.62 27.52 1.85
CA PRO A 482 -2.98 27.12 1.47
C PRO A 482 -3.09 25.70 0.91
N TYR A 483 -1.99 25.07 0.53
CA TYR A 483 -1.96 23.85 -0.29
C TYR A 483 -1.31 22.65 0.41
N ASP A 484 -0.48 22.89 1.43
CA ASP A 484 -0.04 21.89 2.39
C ASP A 484 -1.10 21.75 3.50
N LYS A 485 -1.87 20.65 3.45
CA LYS A 485 -2.91 20.37 4.45
C LYS A 485 -2.36 20.29 5.89
N PHE A 486 -1.12 19.83 6.09
CA PHE A 486 -0.56 19.68 7.42
C PHE A 486 -0.15 21.04 7.99
N MET A 487 0.54 21.87 7.21
CA MET A 487 0.83 23.25 7.62
C MET A 487 -0.45 24.07 7.84
N TRP A 488 -1.45 23.91 6.96
CA TRP A 488 -2.75 24.56 7.15
C TRP A 488 -3.45 24.14 8.45
N GLN A 489 -3.42 22.85 8.77
CA GLN A 489 -4.00 22.32 10.02
C GLN A 489 -3.22 22.76 11.27
N LEU A 490 -1.90 22.99 11.18
CA LEU A 490 -1.15 23.61 12.28
C LEU A 490 -1.52 25.08 12.46
N HIS A 491 -1.54 25.85 11.37
CA HIS A 491 -1.91 27.27 11.34
C HIS A 491 -3.34 27.52 11.88
N THR A 492 -4.30 26.66 11.53
CA THR A 492 -5.71 26.78 11.96
C THR A 492 -6.05 26.07 13.27
N LYS A 493 -5.07 25.47 13.96
CA LYS A 493 -5.28 24.83 15.29
C LYS A 493 -5.40 25.86 16.40
N ASP A 494 -4.65 26.95 16.32
CA ASP A 494 -4.69 28.09 17.25
C ASP A 494 -5.53 29.21 16.60
N LYS A 495 -6.39 29.88 17.39
CA LYS A 495 -7.25 30.97 16.89
C LYS A 495 -6.44 32.16 16.42
N ASP A 496 -5.32 32.41 17.09
CA ASP A 496 -4.39 33.49 16.80
C ASP A 496 -3.29 33.07 15.81
N HIS A 497 -3.47 31.91 15.16
CA HIS A 497 -2.64 31.30 14.11
C HIS A 497 -1.19 30.97 14.48
N TRP A 498 -0.90 30.82 15.79
CA TRP A 498 0.40 30.42 16.28
C TRP A 498 0.74 28.94 16.04
N VAL A 499 1.91 28.70 15.45
CA VAL A 499 2.50 27.37 15.23
C VAL A 499 3.76 27.20 16.08
N PRO A 500 3.96 26.10 16.82
CA PRO A 500 5.17 25.90 17.62
C PRO A 500 6.44 25.83 16.75
N ILE A 501 7.47 26.60 17.11
CA ILE A 501 8.76 26.66 16.37
C ILE A 501 9.44 25.29 16.38
N GLU A 502 9.37 24.54 17.49
CA GLU A 502 9.86 23.17 17.60
C GLU A 502 9.22 22.22 16.58
N THR A 503 7.92 22.34 16.33
CA THR A 503 7.23 21.53 15.33
C THR A 503 7.78 21.79 13.93
N VAL A 504 8.00 23.06 13.57
CA VAL A 504 8.61 23.45 12.28
C VAL A 504 10.08 23.00 12.19
N ALA A 505 10.84 23.12 13.28
CA ALA A 505 12.24 22.69 13.34
C ALA A 505 12.41 21.18 13.09
N SER A 506 11.42 20.35 13.44
CA SER A 506 11.44 18.88 13.22
C SER A 506 11.43 18.46 11.73
N PHE A 507 10.99 19.35 10.84
CA PHE A 507 10.74 19.05 9.42
C PHE A 507 12.03 18.71 8.66
N LYS A 508 11.94 17.86 7.62
CA LYS A 508 13.12 17.34 6.91
C LYS A 508 14.10 18.44 6.44
N ARG A 509 13.60 19.60 6.01
CA ARG A 509 14.42 20.74 5.53
C ARG A 509 15.06 21.55 6.67
N MET A 510 14.52 21.47 7.90
CA MET A 510 15.01 22.19 9.08
C MET A 510 15.99 21.38 9.93
N ARG A 511 16.11 20.06 9.70
CA ARG A 511 16.97 19.15 10.46
C ARG A 511 18.47 19.50 10.41
N GLU A 512 18.96 20.04 9.30
CA GLU A 512 20.34 20.51 9.20
C GLU A 512 20.63 21.61 10.23
N TYR A 513 19.71 22.58 10.32
CA TYR A 513 19.76 23.74 11.21
C TYR A 513 19.27 23.47 12.64
N SER A 514 18.91 22.22 12.97
CA SER A 514 18.48 21.83 14.32
C SER A 514 19.66 21.67 15.27
N LYS A 515 20.86 21.40 14.74
CA LYS A 515 22.13 21.31 15.50
C LYS A 515 22.48 22.60 16.22
N ASP A 516 22.05 23.72 15.67
CA ASP A 516 22.33 25.07 16.16
C ASP A 516 21.32 25.53 17.25
N GLY A 517 20.34 24.69 17.61
CA GLY A 517 19.38 24.94 18.69
C GLY A 517 18.14 25.78 18.30
N ILE A 518 17.09 25.68 19.14
CA ILE A 518 15.82 26.42 18.96
C ILE A 518 15.99 27.94 19.12
N PRO A 519 16.71 28.50 20.11
CA PRO A 519 16.90 29.95 20.22
C PRO A 519 17.46 30.60 18.95
N TRP A 520 18.40 29.93 18.28
CA TRP A 520 18.97 30.40 17.01
C TRP A 520 18.05 30.14 15.79
N VAL A 521 16.97 29.37 15.92
CA VAL A 521 15.81 29.46 14.99
C VAL A 521 15.04 30.75 15.28
N THR A 522 14.73 30.98 16.56
CA THR A 522 13.86 32.06 17.06
C THR A 522 14.40 33.44 16.70
N ASP A 523 15.69 33.71 16.92
CA ASP A 523 16.29 35.02 16.60
C ASP A 523 16.33 35.29 15.09
N ALA A 524 16.64 34.28 14.27
CA ALA A 524 16.58 34.37 12.81
C ALA A 524 15.15 34.64 12.27
N LEU A 525 14.10 34.31 13.05
CA LEU A 525 12.70 34.59 12.71
C LEU A 525 12.22 35.95 13.20
N ARG A 526 12.82 36.51 14.26
CA ARG A 526 12.55 37.89 14.70
C ARG A 526 12.90 38.93 13.62
N GLU A 527 13.87 38.62 12.77
CA GLU A 527 14.24 39.40 11.58
C GLU A 527 13.27 39.24 10.38
N SER A 528 12.15 38.52 10.50
CA SER A 528 11.22 38.29 9.37
C SER A 528 10.18 39.40 9.19
N GLU A 529 10.00 39.80 7.94
CA GLU A 529 8.93 40.71 7.47
C GLU A 529 7.61 39.96 7.22
N LEU A 530 7.67 38.65 6.97
CA LEU A 530 6.50 37.79 6.75
C LEU A 530 5.97 37.19 8.07
N LEU A 531 6.88 36.87 8.99
CA LEU A 531 6.61 36.11 10.21
C LEU A 531 6.86 36.93 11.47
N GLU A 532 6.14 36.57 12.53
CA GLU A 532 6.37 37.07 13.88
C GLU A 532 6.41 35.94 14.89
N VAL A 533 7.15 36.20 15.97
CA VAL A 533 7.52 35.26 17.02
C VAL A 533 6.90 35.74 18.32
N ASP A 534 6.40 34.83 19.16
CA ASP A 534 5.85 35.17 20.47
C ASP A 534 6.93 35.67 21.45
N GLU A 535 6.49 36.36 22.51
CA GLU A 535 7.40 36.96 23.51
C GLU A 535 8.32 35.90 24.16
N THR A 536 7.80 34.69 24.35
CA THR A 536 8.50 33.51 24.89
C THR A 536 9.46 32.84 23.91
N GLY A 537 9.42 33.17 22.61
CA GLY A 537 10.32 32.58 21.60
C GLY A 537 10.02 31.12 21.25
N THR A 538 8.79 30.68 21.48
CA THR A 538 8.29 29.29 21.38
C THR A 538 7.38 29.04 20.17
N LYS A 539 6.67 30.06 19.69
CA LYS A 539 5.71 29.97 18.57
C LYS A 539 6.00 31.04 17.51
N VAL A 540 5.59 30.75 16.28
CA VAL A 540 5.68 31.64 15.12
C VAL A 540 4.33 31.68 14.38
N ARG A 541 3.96 32.84 13.85
CA ARG A 541 2.80 33.00 12.95
C ARG A 541 3.13 33.98 11.81
N ARG A 542 2.20 34.17 10.89
CA ARG A 542 2.29 35.23 9.86
C ARG A 542 1.86 36.58 10.42
N ARG A 543 2.51 37.64 9.94
CA ARG A 543 2.09 39.04 10.14
C ARG A 543 0.92 39.46 9.25
N SER A 544 0.71 38.74 8.14
CA SER A 544 -0.28 39.07 7.12
C SER A 544 -1.15 37.86 6.76
N GLU A 545 -2.43 38.12 6.49
CA GLU A 545 -3.39 37.11 6.03
C GLU A 545 -2.92 36.42 4.73
N VAL A 546 -3.38 35.18 4.54
CA VAL A 546 -2.95 34.30 3.45
C VAL A 546 -3.77 34.57 2.20
N LYS A 547 -3.12 34.81 1.05
CA LYS A 547 -3.77 35.21 -0.21
C LYS A 547 -3.68 34.11 -1.27
N GLU A 548 -4.68 33.97 -2.15
CA GLU A 548 -4.59 32.96 -3.22
C GLU A 548 -3.64 33.46 -4.33
N PRO A 549 -2.51 32.76 -4.61
CA PRO A 549 -1.49 33.24 -5.54
C PRO A 549 -1.98 33.25 -6.99
N GLN A 550 -2.21 34.46 -7.51
CA GLN A 550 -2.54 34.71 -8.90
C GLN A 550 -1.36 34.42 -9.83
N GLY A 551 -1.59 34.13 -11.11
CA GLY A 551 -0.52 33.97 -12.10
C GLY A 551 0.44 32.78 -11.87
N GLN A 552 0.04 31.78 -11.07
CA GLN A 552 0.91 30.63 -10.73
C GLN A 552 1.21 29.73 -11.95
N PHE A 553 0.32 29.66 -12.94
CA PHE A 553 0.49 28.75 -14.09
C PHE A 553 1.47 29.33 -15.11
N GLU A 554 1.41 30.64 -15.28
CA GLU A 554 2.19 31.52 -16.14
C GLU A 554 3.61 31.68 -15.61
N ARG A 555 3.75 31.85 -14.27
CA ARG A 555 5.05 31.85 -13.55
C ARG A 555 5.68 30.46 -13.39
N SER A 556 5.15 29.42 -14.03
CA SER A 556 5.67 28.05 -13.93
C SER A 556 6.32 27.51 -15.21
N VAL A 557 7.50 26.89 -15.06
CA VAL A 557 8.16 26.09 -16.11
C VAL A 557 8.23 24.60 -15.76
N TYR A 558 8.39 23.77 -16.79
CA TYR A 558 8.81 22.38 -16.70
C TYR A 558 10.26 22.26 -17.17
N ALA A 559 11.06 21.47 -16.46
CA ALA A 559 12.43 21.14 -16.87
C ALA A 559 12.71 19.65 -16.66
N LYS A 560 13.46 19.01 -17.59
CA LYS A 560 13.93 17.63 -17.50
C LYS A 560 15.40 17.53 -17.92
N GLY A 561 16.17 16.71 -17.19
CA GLY A 561 17.58 16.39 -17.51
C GLY A 561 18.46 16.11 -16.28
N PHE A 562 17.93 16.37 -15.08
CA PHE A 562 18.64 16.39 -13.79
C PHE A 562 19.11 15.02 -13.23
N GLY A 563 19.28 14.01 -14.07
CA GLY A 563 19.78 12.69 -13.66
C GLY A 563 18.92 11.97 -12.62
N GLU A 564 19.61 11.20 -11.76
CA GLU A 564 19.05 10.43 -10.65
C GLU A 564 19.01 11.26 -9.35
N GLU A 565 18.39 10.75 -8.29
CA GLU A 565 18.22 11.49 -7.03
C GLU A 565 19.37 11.27 -6.05
N ASP A 566 20.16 12.31 -5.80
CA ASP A 566 21.10 12.38 -4.67
C ASP A 566 20.49 13.18 -3.48
N PRO A 567 20.93 12.95 -2.21
CA PRO A 567 20.36 13.63 -1.04
C PRO A 567 20.47 15.16 -1.03
N THR A 568 21.41 15.74 -1.78
CA THR A 568 21.66 17.19 -1.93
C THR A 568 20.97 17.81 -3.15
N LEU A 569 20.38 16.99 -4.03
CA LEU A 569 19.86 17.42 -5.33
C LEU A 569 18.85 18.56 -5.24
N GLN A 570 17.89 18.52 -4.30
CA GLN A 570 16.90 19.59 -4.11
C GLN A 570 17.57 20.97 -3.91
N SER A 571 18.56 21.02 -3.02
CA SER A 571 19.33 22.25 -2.72
C SER A 571 20.26 22.66 -3.89
N ARG A 572 20.82 21.71 -4.64
CA ARG A 572 21.57 22.00 -5.89
C ARG A 572 20.64 22.63 -6.94
N LEU A 573 19.43 22.08 -7.11
CA LEU A 573 18.41 22.55 -8.06
C LEU A 573 17.95 23.97 -7.72
N GLU A 574 17.63 24.23 -6.46
CA GLU A 574 17.19 25.55 -5.99
C GLU A 574 18.28 26.61 -6.19
N LYS A 575 19.53 26.30 -5.85
CA LYS A 575 20.67 27.20 -6.07
C LYS A 575 20.96 27.47 -7.55
N PHE A 576 20.77 26.47 -8.43
CA PHE A 576 20.90 26.63 -9.88
C PHE A 576 19.79 27.53 -10.45
N LEU A 577 18.54 27.29 -10.05
CA LEU A 577 17.38 28.04 -10.55
C LEU A 577 17.36 29.49 -10.04
N GLN A 578 17.87 29.76 -8.84
CA GLN A 578 18.11 31.10 -8.30
C GLN A 578 18.99 31.97 -9.22
N GLY A 579 19.88 31.37 -10.03
CA GLY A 579 20.68 32.08 -11.03
C GLY A 579 19.87 32.74 -12.15
N TYR A 580 18.60 32.36 -12.31
CA TYR A 580 17.67 32.92 -13.31
C TYR A 580 16.55 33.76 -12.67
N GLY A 581 16.45 33.78 -11.33
CA GLY A 581 15.46 34.54 -10.57
C GLY A 581 14.97 33.82 -9.31
N SER A 582 14.37 34.58 -8.39
CA SER A 582 13.77 34.03 -7.16
C SER A 582 12.69 32.99 -7.46
N THR A 583 12.63 31.92 -6.68
CA THR A 583 11.69 30.80 -6.86
C THR A 583 10.77 30.62 -5.66
N ASN A 584 9.48 30.40 -5.94
CA ASN A 584 8.44 30.12 -4.94
C ASN A 584 8.38 28.63 -4.57
N GLU A 585 8.58 27.73 -5.55
CA GLU A 585 8.50 26.27 -5.36
C GLU A 585 9.35 25.55 -6.43
N VAL A 586 10.29 24.69 -6.01
CA VAL A 586 11.00 23.76 -6.91
C VAL A 586 10.53 22.34 -6.64
N ARG A 587 9.64 21.82 -7.49
CA ARG A 587 8.90 20.58 -7.24
C ARG A 587 9.43 19.41 -8.06
N MET A 588 10.24 18.55 -7.44
CA MET A 588 10.64 17.26 -8.00
C MET A 588 9.42 16.39 -8.37
N ARG A 589 9.33 15.96 -9.63
CA ARG A 589 8.22 15.10 -10.10
C ARG A 589 8.53 13.64 -9.77
N ARG A 590 7.57 12.92 -9.17
CA ARG A 590 7.74 11.55 -8.67
C ARG A 590 6.89 10.51 -9.40
N GLU A 591 7.37 9.27 -9.48
CA GLU A 591 6.60 8.08 -9.89
C GLU A 591 5.66 7.56 -8.78
N GLN A 592 4.92 6.49 -9.07
CA GLN A 592 3.96 5.89 -8.12
C GLN A 592 4.64 5.22 -6.92
N ASP A 593 5.87 4.74 -7.10
CA ASP A 593 6.78 4.20 -6.07
C ASP A 593 7.50 5.29 -5.25
N LYS A 594 7.36 6.57 -5.63
CA LYS A 594 8.03 7.80 -5.12
C LYS A 594 9.41 8.13 -5.73
N SER A 595 9.97 7.32 -6.62
CA SER A 595 11.24 7.61 -7.33
C SER A 595 11.18 8.91 -8.15
N PHE A 596 12.33 9.52 -8.43
CA PHE A 596 12.43 10.80 -9.14
C PHE A 596 12.40 10.63 -10.66
N LYS A 597 11.55 11.42 -11.35
CA LYS A 597 11.37 11.37 -12.82
C LYS A 597 12.43 12.16 -13.62
N GLY A 598 13.62 12.44 -13.06
CA GLY A 598 14.65 13.28 -13.69
C GLY A 598 14.16 14.68 -14.12
N SER A 599 13.09 15.18 -13.51
CA SER A 599 12.35 16.37 -13.96
C SER A 599 11.60 17.08 -12.84
N VAL A 600 11.51 18.41 -12.95
CA VAL A 600 10.88 19.30 -11.96
C VAL A 600 9.80 20.16 -12.62
N PHE A 601 8.92 20.71 -11.79
CA PHE A 601 8.27 21.98 -12.09
C PHE A 601 8.92 23.07 -11.23
N VAL A 602 9.10 24.26 -11.79
CA VAL A 602 9.63 25.43 -11.07
C VAL A 602 8.60 26.53 -11.14
N GLU A 603 8.23 27.10 -10.00
CA GLU A 603 7.45 28.33 -9.91
C GLU A 603 8.41 29.47 -9.55
N PHE A 604 8.53 30.47 -10.43
CA PHE A 604 9.31 31.69 -10.15
C PHE A 604 8.45 32.70 -9.40
N THR A 605 9.10 33.54 -8.58
CA THR A 605 8.42 34.65 -7.90
C THR A 605 7.92 35.69 -8.88
N GLU A 606 8.64 35.92 -9.99
CA GLU A 606 8.24 36.85 -11.05
C GLU A 606 8.22 36.20 -12.44
N PRO A 607 7.36 36.65 -13.38
CA PRO A 607 7.35 36.16 -14.77
C PRO A 607 8.68 36.41 -15.51
N SER A 608 9.47 37.39 -15.06
CA SER A 608 10.82 37.65 -15.56
C SER A 608 11.74 36.44 -15.40
N GLY A 609 11.63 35.65 -14.32
CA GLY A 609 12.42 34.44 -14.10
C GLY A 609 12.08 33.31 -15.07
N VAL A 610 10.80 33.19 -15.47
CA VAL A 610 10.37 32.28 -16.54
C VAL A 610 11.04 32.66 -17.87
N ASN A 611 11.02 33.95 -18.21
CA ASN A 611 11.61 34.44 -19.46
C ASN A 611 13.14 34.33 -19.45
N ALA A 612 13.79 34.62 -18.32
CA ALA A 612 15.24 34.49 -18.16
C ALA A 612 15.70 33.03 -18.26
N PHE A 613 14.95 32.08 -17.68
CA PHE A 613 15.29 30.66 -17.76
C PHE A 613 15.01 30.05 -19.15
N LEU A 614 13.89 30.41 -19.80
CA LEU A 614 13.54 29.85 -21.10
C LEU A 614 14.35 30.43 -22.28
N ASN A 615 14.80 31.68 -22.17
CA ASN A 615 15.53 32.38 -23.23
C ASN A 615 17.04 32.53 -22.94
N ALA A 616 17.58 31.80 -21.95
CA ALA A 616 19.01 31.84 -21.65
C ALA A 616 19.86 31.24 -22.78
N ASP A 617 20.93 31.94 -23.12
CA ASP A 617 21.95 31.53 -24.10
C ASP A 617 23.35 31.63 -23.45
N PRO A 618 24.13 30.54 -23.37
CA PRO A 618 23.79 29.17 -23.77
C PRO A 618 22.63 28.60 -22.95
N LYS A 619 21.91 27.62 -23.53
CA LYS A 619 20.75 27.00 -22.89
C LYS A 619 21.10 26.46 -21.49
N PRO A 620 20.17 26.53 -20.52
CA PRO A 620 20.35 25.92 -19.21
C PRO A 620 20.76 24.45 -19.33
N SER A 621 21.91 24.12 -18.75
CA SER A 621 22.47 22.77 -18.74
C SER A 621 22.74 22.32 -17.31
N TRP A 622 22.72 21.00 -17.11
CA TRP A 622 22.94 20.36 -15.81
C TRP A 622 23.95 19.23 -15.97
N ASP A 623 25.00 19.26 -15.16
CA ASP A 623 26.10 18.28 -15.18
C ASP A 623 26.59 17.96 -16.63
N GLY A 624 26.72 19.02 -17.44
CA GLY A 624 27.17 18.97 -18.84
C GLY A 624 26.11 18.66 -19.90
N LYS A 625 24.83 18.48 -19.55
CA LYS A 625 23.74 18.10 -20.47
C LYS A 625 22.70 19.21 -20.60
N GLU A 626 22.30 19.59 -21.82
CA GLU A 626 21.20 20.54 -22.03
C GLU A 626 19.89 20.05 -21.37
N LEU A 627 19.17 20.97 -20.74
CA LEU A 627 17.87 20.68 -20.14
C LEU A 627 16.74 20.82 -21.18
N LEU A 628 15.83 19.84 -21.19
CA LEU A 628 14.55 19.98 -21.90
C LEU A 628 13.62 20.88 -21.08
N ILE A 629 13.54 22.15 -21.44
CA ILE A 629 12.75 23.19 -20.77
C ILE A 629 11.55 23.63 -21.63
N MET A 630 10.44 23.99 -20.99
CA MET A 630 9.24 24.54 -21.64
C MET A 630 8.32 25.20 -20.60
N THR A 631 7.37 26.03 -21.04
CA THR A 631 6.28 26.53 -20.18
C THR A 631 5.40 25.38 -19.67
N LYS A 632 4.76 25.55 -18.52
CA LYS A 632 3.80 24.58 -17.98
C LYS A 632 2.58 24.40 -18.89
N GLU A 633 2.20 25.45 -19.64
CA GLU A 633 1.24 25.41 -20.75
C GLU A 633 1.66 24.39 -21.83
N ALA A 634 2.83 24.58 -22.45
CA ALA A 634 3.34 23.73 -23.51
C ALA A 634 3.51 22.27 -23.04
N TYR A 635 3.93 22.05 -21.79
CA TYR A 635 3.95 20.73 -21.17
C TYR A 635 2.55 20.08 -21.12
N CYS A 636 1.53 20.84 -20.70
CA CYS A 636 0.15 20.34 -20.63
C CYS A 636 -0.40 20.00 -22.02
N GLU A 637 -0.16 20.85 -23.02
CA GLU A 637 -0.53 20.58 -24.40
C GLU A 637 0.18 19.35 -24.98
N MET A 638 1.49 19.24 -24.80
CA MET A 638 2.28 18.08 -25.22
C MET A 638 1.68 16.80 -24.63
N LYS A 639 1.30 16.80 -23.35
CA LYS A 639 0.68 15.63 -22.67
C LYS A 639 -0.80 15.41 -22.99
N ILE A 640 -1.47 16.34 -23.66
CA ILE A 640 -2.80 16.17 -24.27
C ILE A 640 -2.65 15.56 -25.67
N LYS A 641 -1.76 16.13 -26.50
CA LYS A 641 -1.41 15.69 -27.86
C LYS A 641 -0.85 14.26 -27.87
N GLU A 642 0.11 13.94 -26.99
CA GLU A 642 0.66 12.59 -26.75
C GLU A 642 -0.40 11.52 -26.40
N LYS A 643 -1.58 11.95 -25.93
CA LYS A 643 -2.66 11.05 -25.49
C LYS A 643 -3.88 11.06 -26.41
N GLY A 644 -3.83 11.78 -27.53
CA GLY A 644 -4.94 11.89 -28.48
C GLY A 644 -6.23 12.47 -27.88
N LEU A 645 -6.12 13.27 -26.81
CA LEU A 645 -7.29 13.80 -26.09
C LEU A 645 -7.79 15.08 -26.76
N THR A 646 -9.11 15.19 -26.94
CA THR A 646 -9.78 16.33 -27.58
C THR A 646 -10.97 16.83 -26.75
N GLY A 647 -11.41 18.07 -26.98
CA GLY A 647 -12.57 18.68 -26.34
C GLY A 647 -12.60 18.53 -24.81
N LYS A 648 -13.75 18.13 -24.26
CA LYS A 648 -13.99 17.98 -22.81
C LYS A 648 -13.03 17.01 -22.12
N ASP A 649 -12.44 16.07 -22.84
CA ASP A 649 -11.44 15.14 -22.30
C ASP A 649 -10.06 15.80 -22.16
N ALA A 650 -9.71 16.70 -23.08
CA ALA A 650 -8.51 17.55 -22.98
C ALA A 650 -8.66 18.60 -21.87
N GLU A 651 -9.82 19.28 -21.78
CA GLU A 651 -10.16 20.24 -20.72
C GLU A 651 -10.09 19.59 -19.33
N ARG A 652 -10.78 18.45 -19.15
CA ARG A 652 -10.72 17.66 -17.92
C ARG A 652 -9.28 17.25 -17.60
N LYS A 653 -8.45 16.96 -18.61
CA LYS A 653 -7.04 16.63 -18.40
C LYS A 653 -6.20 17.84 -17.97
N LYS A 654 -6.40 19.02 -18.56
CA LYS A 654 -5.75 20.29 -18.13
C LYS A 654 -6.13 20.61 -16.67
N GLY A 655 -7.41 20.52 -16.32
CA GLY A 655 -7.91 20.70 -14.94
C GLY A 655 -7.32 19.70 -13.95
N ILE A 656 -7.23 18.40 -14.30
CA ILE A 656 -6.60 17.37 -13.45
C ILE A 656 -5.10 17.63 -13.25
N MET A 657 -4.38 18.17 -14.24
CA MET A 657 -2.95 18.46 -14.12
C MET A 657 -2.67 19.71 -13.26
N ASN A 658 -3.64 20.62 -13.14
CA ASN A 658 -3.54 21.80 -12.27
C ASN A 658 -4.10 21.60 -10.85
N LYS A 659 -4.82 20.50 -10.57
CA LYS A 659 -5.42 20.26 -9.25
C LYS A 659 -4.36 19.89 -8.19
N ARG A 660 -3.98 20.87 -7.36
CA ARG A 660 -3.29 20.63 -6.06
C ARG A 660 -4.18 19.72 -5.18
N ALA A 661 -3.57 18.89 -4.33
CA ALA A 661 -4.28 17.81 -3.61
C ALA A 661 -5.18 18.31 -2.47
N PHE A 662 -4.88 19.51 -1.97
CA PHE A 662 -5.65 20.30 -1.01
C PHE A 662 -5.55 21.77 -1.46
N ASN A 663 -6.55 22.58 -1.12
CA ASN A 663 -6.55 24.05 -1.28
C ASN A 663 -7.50 24.64 -0.24
N ALA A 664 -6.99 25.40 0.72
CA ALA A 664 -7.75 26.01 1.80
C ALA A 664 -8.89 26.91 1.28
N PHE A 665 -8.63 27.76 0.28
CA PHE A 665 -9.63 28.65 -0.33
C PHE A 665 -10.79 27.91 -1.02
N LYS A 666 -10.63 26.61 -1.27
CA LYS A 666 -11.60 25.78 -2.01
C LYS A 666 -11.98 24.50 -1.24
N THR A 667 -11.78 24.51 0.08
CA THR A 667 -12.13 23.44 1.02
C THR A 667 -13.01 24.05 2.13
N PRO A 668 -14.13 23.42 2.54
CA PRO A 668 -14.96 23.93 3.64
C PRO A 668 -14.20 24.02 4.97
N VAL A 669 -14.58 24.97 5.83
CA VAL A 669 -14.06 25.13 7.20
C VAL A 669 -14.21 23.84 8.01
N SER A 670 -15.35 23.15 7.91
CA SER A 670 -15.58 21.81 8.49
C SER A 670 -14.60 20.71 8.04
N GLN A 671 -13.87 20.92 6.94
CA GLN A 671 -12.80 20.00 6.47
C GLN A 671 -11.38 20.57 6.66
N GLY A 672 -11.28 21.72 7.34
CA GLY A 672 -10.05 22.46 7.60
C GLY A 672 -9.59 23.29 6.41
N GLY A 673 -10.47 24.09 5.82
CA GLY A 673 -10.13 25.14 4.85
C GLY A 673 -10.54 26.55 5.31
N LEU A 674 -10.73 27.46 4.37
CA LEU A 674 -11.13 28.87 4.58
C LEU A 674 -12.59 29.17 4.21
N LEU A 675 -13.20 28.34 3.35
CA LEU A 675 -14.54 28.58 2.82
C LEU A 675 -15.56 28.25 3.92
N ALA A 676 -16.29 29.24 4.43
CA ALA A 676 -17.11 29.04 5.62
C ALA A 676 -18.24 28.03 5.35
N ASP A 677 -18.63 27.27 6.36
CA ASP A 677 -19.80 26.37 6.25
C ASP A 677 -21.13 27.14 6.11
N GLY A 678 -21.09 28.48 6.16
CA GLY A 678 -22.16 29.42 5.81
C GLY A 678 -21.98 30.16 4.48
N ASP A 679 -20.83 30.07 3.78
CA ASP A 679 -20.63 30.65 2.43
C ASP A 679 -21.33 29.80 1.34
N VAL A 680 -22.53 29.32 1.66
CA VAL A 680 -23.42 28.54 0.80
C VAL A 680 -24.76 29.25 0.62
N ASP A 681 -24.80 30.57 0.86
CA ASP A 681 -25.72 31.51 0.18
C ASP A 681 -25.28 31.77 -1.28
N MET A 682 -24.89 30.68 -1.96
CA MET A 682 -25.34 30.49 -3.33
C MET A 682 -26.84 30.26 -3.25
N GLU A 683 -27.62 31.17 -3.83
CA GLU A 683 -29.05 30.98 -4.08
C GLU A 683 -29.30 29.58 -4.69
N ASP A 684 -30.52 29.04 -4.54
CA ASP A 684 -30.87 27.64 -4.84
C ASP A 684 -30.96 27.32 -6.35
N GLU A 685 -29.92 27.73 -7.08
CA GLU A 685 -29.69 27.75 -8.52
C GLU A 685 -28.37 27.04 -8.88
N GLY A 686 -27.37 27.05 -7.98
CA GLY A 686 -26.00 26.61 -8.26
C GLY A 686 -25.73 25.09 -8.23
N LYS A 687 -26.62 24.28 -7.65
CA LYS A 687 -26.53 22.81 -7.70
C LYS A 687 -27.29 22.31 -8.94
N PRO A 688 -26.77 21.34 -9.72
CA PRO A 688 -27.49 20.83 -10.88
C PRO A 688 -28.80 20.15 -10.42
N LYS A 689 -29.93 20.85 -10.60
CA LYS A 689 -31.27 20.38 -10.23
C LYS A 689 -31.54 19.06 -10.94
N ILE A 690 -31.63 17.97 -10.16
CA ILE A 690 -31.76 16.62 -10.71
C ILE A 690 -33.23 16.35 -10.98
N TYR A 691 -33.57 16.17 -12.25
CA TYR A 691 -34.93 15.88 -12.68
C TYR A 691 -35.11 14.38 -12.99
N LEU A 692 -36.23 13.81 -12.53
CA LEU A 692 -36.76 12.54 -13.00
C LEU A 692 -37.78 12.82 -14.11
N GLU A 693 -37.63 12.20 -15.27
CA GLU A 693 -38.70 12.19 -16.28
C GLU A 693 -39.66 11.02 -15.99
N TYR A 694 -40.94 11.32 -15.79
CA TYR A 694 -41.99 10.35 -15.44
C TYR A 694 -43.30 10.72 -16.15
N PHE A 695 -43.81 9.82 -17.00
CA PHE A 695 -44.91 10.09 -17.94
C PHE A 695 -44.76 11.44 -18.70
N GLY A 696 -43.55 11.72 -19.20
CA GLY A 696 -43.21 12.95 -19.93
C GLY A 696 -43.08 14.23 -19.07
N LYS A 697 -43.52 14.22 -17.80
CA LYS A 697 -43.32 15.32 -16.86
C LYS A 697 -41.93 15.22 -16.22
N LYS A 698 -41.24 16.36 -16.08
CA LYS A 698 -39.99 16.46 -15.31
C LYS A 698 -40.32 16.80 -13.85
N LEU A 699 -39.97 15.89 -12.94
CA LEU A 699 -40.17 16.01 -11.49
C LEU A 699 -38.83 16.35 -10.82
N LEU A 700 -38.82 17.31 -9.89
CA LEU A 700 -37.61 17.69 -9.16
C LEU A 700 -37.32 16.67 -8.04
N ILE A 701 -36.10 16.14 -8.00
CA ILE A 701 -35.66 15.23 -6.94
C ILE A 701 -35.08 16.05 -5.78
N HIS A 702 -35.80 16.06 -4.67
CA HIS A 702 -35.37 16.60 -3.38
C HIS A 702 -34.62 15.53 -2.56
N ARG A 703 -33.95 15.94 -1.48
CA ARG A 703 -33.28 15.04 -0.52
C ARG A 703 -34.18 14.81 0.70
N ASP A 704 -34.44 13.55 1.08
CA ASP A 704 -35.16 13.22 2.32
C ASP A 704 -34.25 13.23 3.56
N SER A 705 -34.86 13.14 4.74
CA SER A 705 -34.16 13.10 6.05
C SER A 705 -33.27 11.87 6.22
N SER A 706 -33.47 10.82 5.42
CA SER A 706 -32.61 9.63 5.37
C SER A 706 -31.50 9.74 4.29
N GLY A 707 -31.40 10.89 3.61
CA GLY A 707 -30.39 11.19 2.60
C GLY A 707 -30.67 10.67 1.18
N ASN A 708 -31.84 10.07 0.94
CA ASN A 708 -32.25 9.55 -0.37
C ASN A 708 -32.87 10.65 -1.26
N GLY A 709 -33.00 10.36 -2.55
CA GLY A 709 -33.81 11.15 -3.46
C GLY A 709 -35.31 10.85 -3.30
N LYS A 710 -36.12 11.89 -3.14
CA LYS A 710 -37.59 11.85 -3.09
C LYS A 710 -38.16 12.93 -4.03
N VAL A 711 -39.23 12.63 -4.77
CA VAL A 711 -40.06 13.66 -5.45
C VAL A 711 -41.19 14.11 -4.51
N LYS A 712 -41.87 15.23 -4.79
CA LYS A 712 -43.13 15.54 -4.11
C LYS A 712 -44.22 14.60 -4.61
N ASP A 713 -45.07 14.08 -3.71
CA ASP A 713 -46.06 13.06 -4.07
C ASP A 713 -47.21 13.68 -4.89
N GLU A 714 -47.49 14.95 -4.65
CA GLU A 714 -48.46 15.82 -5.33
C GLU A 714 -48.01 16.25 -6.73
N GLU A 715 -46.70 16.18 -7.02
CA GLU A 715 -46.16 16.52 -8.34
C GLU A 715 -46.20 15.33 -9.32
N VAL A 716 -46.38 14.10 -8.84
CA VAL A 716 -46.41 12.89 -9.68
C VAL A 716 -47.65 12.94 -10.58
N PRO A 717 -47.51 12.86 -11.92
CA PRO A 717 -48.66 12.80 -12.81
C PRO A 717 -49.36 11.44 -12.69
N TYR A 718 -50.67 11.45 -12.48
CA TYR A 718 -51.51 10.27 -12.61
C TYR A 718 -51.90 10.06 -14.08
N VAL A 719 -51.62 8.86 -14.60
CA VAL A 719 -52.07 8.42 -15.93
C VAL A 719 -52.95 7.19 -15.75
N LYS A 720 -54.25 7.35 -16.02
CA LYS A 720 -55.23 6.26 -15.88
C LYS A 720 -54.91 5.11 -16.83
N GLY A 721 -55.10 3.87 -16.39
CA GLY A 721 -54.92 2.68 -17.24
C GLY A 721 -53.46 2.44 -17.67
N ALA A 722 -52.48 3.04 -17.00
CA ALA A 722 -51.05 2.79 -17.23
C ALA A 722 -50.51 1.65 -16.34
N SER A 723 -51.40 0.87 -15.72
CA SER A 723 -51.08 -0.21 -14.77
C SER A 723 -52.09 -1.35 -14.88
N LEU A 724 -51.65 -2.58 -14.62
CA LEU A 724 -52.51 -3.77 -14.54
C LEU A 724 -52.13 -4.62 -13.32
N LYS A 725 -53.12 -5.31 -12.75
CA LYS A 725 -52.90 -6.40 -11.80
C LYS A 725 -52.76 -7.72 -12.55
N PHE A 726 -51.90 -8.58 -12.04
CA PHE A 726 -51.77 -9.97 -12.49
C PHE A 726 -52.01 -10.91 -11.30
N GLU A 727 -52.69 -12.03 -11.55
CA GLU A 727 -53.00 -13.08 -10.57
C GLU A 727 -52.85 -14.47 -11.20
N GLY A 728 -52.50 -15.49 -10.41
CA GLY A 728 -52.34 -16.88 -10.90
C GLY A 728 -50.91 -17.30 -11.22
N VAL A 729 -49.89 -16.56 -10.77
CA VAL A 729 -48.47 -16.84 -11.06
C VAL A 729 -47.82 -17.94 -10.21
N GLY A 730 -48.40 -18.27 -9.05
CA GLY A 730 -47.86 -19.23 -8.09
C GLY A 730 -46.57 -18.76 -7.38
N ASP A 731 -46.17 -19.52 -6.35
CA ASP A 731 -45.26 -19.08 -5.29
C ASP A 731 -43.80 -18.80 -5.71
N ASN A 732 -43.39 -19.14 -6.94
CA ASN A 732 -41.97 -19.30 -7.31
C ASN A 732 -41.60 -18.93 -8.76
N PHE A 733 -42.34 -18.00 -9.39
CA PHE A 733 -41.96 -17.45 -10.69
C PHE A 733 -40.77 -16.46 -10.65
N ALA A 734 -40.17 -16.17 -11.80
CA ALA A 734 -39.17 -15.12 -11.94
C ALA A 734 -39.78 -13.88 -12.60
N TRP A 735 -39.47 -12.69 -12.07
CA TRP A 735 -39.84 -11.39 -12.64
C TRP A 735 -39.47 -11.19 -14.13
N ASN A 736 -38.53 -11.96 -14.68
CA ASN A 736 -38.17 -11.95 -16.11
C ASN A 736 -39.24 -12.63 -16.98
N ASP A 737 -40.01 -13.56 -16.43
CA ASP A 737 -41.02 -14.34 -17.16
C ASP A 737 -42.18 -13.43 -17.60
N ILE A 738 -42.45 -12.35 -16.85
CA ILE A 738 -43.33 -11.25 -17.25
C ILE A 738 -42.58 -10.20 -18.09
N LYS A 739 -41.36 -9.80 -17.69
CA LYS A 739 -40.64 -8.68 -18.33
C LYS A 739 -40.16 -8.98 -19.75
N THR A 740 -39.75 -10.20 -20.05
CA THR A 740 -39.15 -10.54 -21.35
C THR A 740 -40.18 -10.53 -22.48
N PRO A 741 -41.36 -11.20 -22.38
CA PRO A 741 -42.37 -11.14 -23.45
C PRO A 741 -42.93 -9.73 -23.67
N LEU A 742 -43.06 -8.93 -22.61
CA LEU A 742 -43.61 -7.57 -22.69
C LEU A 742 -42.59 -6.53 -23.19
N LYS A 743 -41.29 -6.82 -23.17
CA LYS A 743 -40.25 -5.84 -23.55
C LYS A 743 -40.40 -5.37 -24.99
N ASP A 744 -40.56 -6.30 -25.92
CA ASP A 744 -40.56 -5.98 -27.35
C ASP A 744 -41.96 -5.52 -27.82
N LEU A 745 -43.01 -5.85 -27.07
CA LEU A 745 -44.38 -5.29 -27.21
C LEU A 745 -44.45 -3.80 -26.79
N LEU A 746 -43.53 -3.34 -25.93
CA LEU A 746 -43.56 -2.01 -25.31
C LEU A 746 -42.38 -1.13 -25.75
N GLU A 747 -42.06 -1.13 -27.06
CA GLU A 747 -41.01 -0.27 -27.64
C GLU A 747 -39.61 -0.49 -27.02
N GLY A 748 -39.35 -1.70 -26.50
CA GLY A 748 -38.11 -2.03 -25.77
C GLY A 748 -38.06 -1.55 -24.32
N LYS A 749 -39.06 -0.78 -23.85
CA LYS A 749 -39.14 -0.22 -22.48
C LYS A 749 -39.70 -1.27 -21.52
N VAL A 750 -38.82 -1.80 -20.66
CA VAL A 750 -39.19 -2.84 -19.68
C VAL A 750 -40.16 -2.27 -18.63
N PRO A 751 -41.34 -2.88 -18.39
CA PRO A 751 -42.31 -2.37 -17.43
C PRO A 751 -41.81 -2.51 -15.98
N PHE A 752 -42.29 -1.66 -15.07
CA PHE A 752 -42.09 -1.83 -13.63
C PHE A 752 -42.95 -2.98 -13.13
N ILE A 753 -42.48 -3.74 -12.15
CA ILE A 753 -43.28 -4.81 -11.50
C ILE A 753 -43.07 -4.68 -10.00
N ASP A 754 -44.16 -4.65 -9.25
CA ASP A 754 -44.18 -4.83 -7.80
C ASP A 754 -44.81 -6.16 -7.42
N TYR A 755 -44.20 -6.83 -6.46
CA TYR A 755 -44.50 -8.22 -6.10
C TYR A 755 -43.78 -8.62 -4.80
N THR A 756 -44.52 -9.17 -3.82
CA THR A 756 -43.92 -9.78 -2.63
C THR A 756 -43.80 -11.29 -2.82
N ARG A 757 -42.59 -11.83 -2.63
CA ARG A 757 -42.30 -13.26 -2.83
C ARG A 757 -43.16 -14.15 -1.92
N GLY A 758 -43.95 -15.04 -2.54
CA GLY A 758 -44.89 -15.93 -1.85
C GLY A 758 -46.35 -15.46 -1.93
N GLN A 759 -46.64 -14.41 -2.69
CA GLN A 759 -48.01 -14.05 -3.10
C GLN A 759 -48.34 -14.66 -4.47
N ASN A 760 -49.63 -14.81 -4.77
CA ASN A 760 -50.11 -15.29 -6.08
C ASN A 760 -50.47 -14.14 -7.05
N SER A 761 -50.13 -12.89 -6.70
CA SER A 761 -50.57 -11.68 -7.40
C SER A 761 -49.55 -10.53 -7.29
N GLY A 762 -49.62 -9.56 -8.19
CA GLY A 762 -48.84 -8.31 -8.12
C GLY A 762 -49.32 -7.25 -9.11
N LEU A 763 -48.55 -6.16 -9.23
CA LEU A 763 -48.85 -5.02 -10.10
C LEU A 763 -47.77 -4.82 -11.17
N VAL A 764 -48.17 -4.58 -12.43
CA VAL A 764 -47.29 -4.18 -13.53
C VAL A 764 -47.60 -2.74 -13.92
N GLY A 765 -46.56 -1.91 -14.01
CA GLY A 765 -46.65 -0.49 -14.34
C GLY A 765 -45.95 -0.16 -15.65
N PHE A 766 -46.72 0.42 -16.57
CA PHE A 766 -46.34 0.72 -17.95
C PHE A 766 -45.95 2.19 -18.09
N HIS A 767 -45.36 2.57 -19.23
CA HIS A 767 -44.77 3.90 -19.44
C HIS A 767 -45.72 4.89 -20.15
N ARG A 768 -46.89 4.41 -20.58
CA ARG A 768 -48.02 5.13 -21.15
C ARG A 768 -49.31 4.43 -20.74
N GLU A 769 -50.46 5.05 -20.98
CA GLU A 769 -51.77 4.39 -20.94
C GLU A 769 -51.82 3.22 -21.93
N LEU A 770 -52.54 2.16 -21.56
CA LEU A 770 -52.76 0.98 -22.38
C LEU A 770 -54.12 1.05 -23.07
N SER A 771 -54.12 0.89 -24.39
CA SER A 771 -55.34 0.59 -25.14
C SER A 771 -55.85 -0.82 -24.82
N ASP A 772 -57.13 -1.10 -25.09
CA ASP A 772 -57.65 -2.46 -24.94
C ASP A 772 -57.00 -3.46 -25.93
N GLU A 773 -56.41 -2.96 -27.04
CA GLU A 773 -55.52 -3.75 -27.90
C GLU A 773 -54.20 -4.11 -27.21
N ASP A 774 -53.53 -3.15 -26.55
CA ASP A 774 -52.33 -3.41 -25.74
C ASP A 774 -52.62 -4.44 -24.64
N ILE A 775 -53.75 -4.30 -23.94
CA ILE A 775 -54.17 -5.23 -22.86
C ILE A 775 -54.43 -6.63 -23.43
N THR A 776 -55.03 -6.71 -24.61
CA THR A 776 -55.25 -7.99 -25.32
C THR A 776 -53.93 -8.62 -25.77
N ALA A 777 -52.97 -7.82 -26.25
CA ALA A 777 -51.64 -8.28 -26.60
C ALA A 777 -50.82 -8.72 -25.38
N ILE A 778 -50.91 -8.01 -24.25
CA ILE A 778 -50.31 -8.39 -22.95
C ILE A 778 -50.85 -9.75 -22.49
N ARG A 779 -52.18 -9.92 -22.50
CA ARG A 779 -52.84 -11.20 -22.16
C ARG A 779 -52.42 -12.35 -23.07
N LYS A 780 -52.16 -12.08 -24.36
CA LYS A 780 -51.69 -13.08 -25.33
C LYS A 780 -50.19 -13.41 -25.15
N ALA A 781 -49.36 -12.40 -24.84
CA ALA A 781 -47.92 -12.55 -24.67
C ALA A 781 -47.54 -13.21 -23.33
N VAL A 782 -48.32 -12.97 -22.27
CA VAL A 782 -48.12 -13.51 -20.92
C VAL A 782 -49.40 -14.19 -20.45
N ARG A 783 -49.83 -15.21 -21.21
CA ARG A 783 -51.00 -16.04 -20.86
C ARG A 783 -50.72 -17.00 -19.71
N THR A 784 -49.52 -17.58 -19.65
CA THR A 784 -49.14 -18.59 -18.66
C THR A 784 -47.72 -18.40 -18.16
N ILE A 785 -47.47 -18.63 -16.87
CA ILE A 785 -46.13 -18.72 -16.29
C ILE A 785 -46.03 -20.02 -15.48
N ASN A 786 -44.94 -20.78 -15.68
CA ASN A 786 -44.70 -22.09 -15.08
C ASN A 786 -45.84 -23.13 -15.27
N GLY A 787 -46.70 -22.94 -16.28
CA GLY A 787 -47.87 -23.78 -16.56
C GLY A 787 -49.19 -23.27 -15.97
N ASN A 788 -49.16 -22.31 -15.05
CA ASN A 788 -50.38 -21.69 -14.50
C ASN A 788 -50.89 -20.60 -15.44
N GLU A 789 -52.22 -20.48 -15.60
CA GLU A 789 -52.86 -19.43 -16.41
C GLU A 789 -53.04 -18.13 -15.60
N ILE A 790 -52.73 -16.99 -16.23
CA ILE A 790 -52.66 -15.69 -15.57
C ILE A 790 -53.91 -14.86 -15.89
N THR A 791 -54.57 -14.40 -14.83
CA THR A 791 -55.64 -13.41 -14.93
C THR A 791 -55.05 -12.00 -14.90
N TRP A 792 -55.45 -11.17 -15.85
CA TRP A 792 -55.04 -9.77 -15.97
C TRP A 792 -56.24 -8.83 -15.81
N SER A 793 -56.26 -8.00 -14.78
CA SER A 793 -57.34 -7.04 -14.52
C SER A 793 -56.83 -5.58 -14.53
N LYS A 794 -57.74 -4.65 -14.87
CA LYS A 794 -57.56 -3.23 -14.53
C LYS A 794 -57.67 -3.09 -13.00
N ILE A 795 -56.97 -2.12 -12.42
CA ILE A 795 -57.04 -1.79 -10.99
C ILE A 795 -57.94 -0.58 -10.75
N ASP A 796 -58.29 -0.32 -9.49
CA ASP A 796 -58.99 0.92 -9.15
C ASP A 796 -58.05 2.14 -9.19
N GLU A 797 -58.66 3.31 -9.28
CA GLU A 797 -57.95 4.58 -9.48
C GLU A 797 -57.11 5.00 -8.25
N GLU A 798 -57.50 4.61 -7.03
CA GLU A 798 -56.78 4.95 -5.81
C GLU A 798 -55.62 3.98 -5.52
N GLU A 799 -55.74 2.71 -5.91
CA GLU A 799 -54.60 1.77 -5.99
C GLU A 799 -53.62 2.22 -7.09
N GLU A 800 -54.11 2.65 -8.26
CA GLU A 800 -53.25 3.09 -9.36
C GLU A 800 -52.43 4.35 -9.00
N LYS A 801 -53.05 5.37 -8.41
CA LYS A 801 -52.34 6.59 -7.95
C LYS A 801 -51.20 6.23 -6.98
N LYS A 802 -51.48 5.40 -5.97
CA LYS A 802 -50.49 4.97 -4.96
C LYS A 802 -49.34 4.19 -5.60
N PHE A 803 -49.65 3.30 -6.55
CA PHE A 803 -48.65 2.53 -7.29
C PHE A 803 -47.77 3.43 -8.18
N GLN A 804 -48.34 4.44 -8.86
CA GLN A 804 -47.58 5.38 -9.69
C GLN A 804 -46.68 6.30 -8.84
N ILE A 805 -47.16 6.78 -7.68
CA ILE A 805 -46.33 7.51 -6.71
C ILE A 805 -45.16 6.64 -6.24
N MET A 806 -45.40 5.40 -5.82
CA MET A 806 -44.33 4.48 -5.38
C MET A 806 -43.31 4.21 -6.49
N ARG A 807 -43.76 4.05 -7.74
CA ARG A 807 -42.88 3.93 -8.93
C ARG A 807 -42.02 5.17 -9.15
N ALA A 808 -42.59 6.37 -9.01
CA ALA A 808 -41.85 7.63 -9.12
C ALA A 808 -40.80 7.76 -8.01
N GLN A 809 -41.16 7.46 -6.75
CA GLN A 809 -40.22 7.49 -5.62
C GLN A 809 -39.08 6.47 -5.74
N SER A 810 -39.38 5.25 -6.19
CA SER A 810 -38.37 4.23 -6.47
C SER A 810 -37.40 4.67 -7.57
N SER A 811 -37.92 5.36 -8.60
CA SER A 811 -37.11 5.91 -9.69
C SER A 811 -36.23 7.07 -9.22
N ALA A 812 -36.78 8.00 -8.42
CA ALA A 812 -36.07 9.13 -7.84
C ALA A 812 -34.90 8.71 -6.95
N ARG A 813 -35.13 7.72 -6.06
CA ARG A 813 -34.09 7.16 -5.18
C ARG A 813 -32.96 6.51 -5.97
N ASN A 814 -33.27 5.79 -7.05
CA ASN A 814 -32.26 5.19 -7.93
C ASN A 814 -31.47 6.24 -8.71
N ALA A 815 -32.11 7.27 -9.25
CA ALA A 815 -31.45 8.37 -9.95
C ALA A 815 -30.48 9.13 -9.02
N TRP A 816 -30.91 9.45 -7.79
CA TRP A 816 -30.10 10.12 -6.77
C TRP A 816 -28.88 9.30 -6.32
N ARG A 817 -29.03 7.99 -6.12
CA ARG A 817 -27.87 7.13 -5.83
C ARG A 817 -26.85 7.15 -6.97
N ASN A 818 -27.30 7.14 -8.21
CA ASN A 818 -26.42 7.11 -9.38
C ASN A 818 -25.64 8.43 -9.57
N THR A 819 -26.18 9.59 -9.15
CA THR A 819 -25.43 10.85 -9.16
C THR A 819 -24.38 10.91 -8.05
N GLN A 820 -24.63 10.34 -6.86
CA GLN A 820 -23.62 10.22 -5.80
C GLN A 820 -22.43 9.35 -6.23
N GLU A 821 -22.65 8.26 -6.96
CA GLU A 821 -21.54 7.40 -7.43
C GLU A 821 -20.58 8.16 -8.37
N ASN A 822 -21.12 9.03 -9.23
CA ASN A 822 -20.36 9.88 -10.16
C ASN A 822 -19.72 11.11 -9.49
N GLY A 823 -20.27 11.60 -8.38
CA GLY A 823 -19.68 12.69 -7.59
C GLY A 823 -18.45 12.27 -6.79
N SER A 824 -18.34 10.98 -6.44
CA SER A 824 -17.19 10.44 -5.70
C SER A 824 -15.99 10.14 -6.61
N GLY A 825 -14.78 10.48 -6.15
CA GLY A 825 -13.58 10.46 -6.99
C GLY A 825 -13.15 9.07 -7.50
N GLY A 826 -13.23 8.87 -8.82
CA GLY A 826 -12.27 8.05 -9.58
C GLY A 826 -12.35 6.53 -9.43
N ARG A 827 -13.16 5.89 -10.28
CA ARG A 827 -12.79 4.65 -10.99
C ARG A 827 -13.77 4.46 -12.15
N GLY A 828 -13.26 4.39 -13.38
CA GLY A 828 -14.11 4.23 -14.56
C GLY A 828 -14.82 2.89 -14.58
N GLY A 829 -16.15 2.89 -14.52
CA GLY A 829 -16.99 1.74 -14.87
C GLY A 829 -17.25 1.73 -16.37
N ARG A 830 -17.03 0.58 -17.04
CA ARG A 830 -17.50 0.38 -18.41
C ARG A 830 -19.01 0.16 -18.42
N GLY A 831 -19.73 0.87 -19.28
CA GLY A 831 -21.14 0.61 -19.58
C GLY A 831 -21.72 1.72 -20.45
N GLY A 832 -22.06 1.43 -21.72
CA GLY A 832 -22.62 2.46 -22.61
C GLY A 832 -22.77 2.10 -24.10
N ALA A 833 -21.99 1.14 -24.64
CA ALA A 833 -22.11 0.77 -26.06
C ALA A 833 -21.64 -0.65 -26.37
N ARG A 834 -22.58 -1.62 -26.42
CA ARG A 834 -22.54 -2.81 -27.30
C ARG A 834 -23.97 -3.31 -27.54
N GLY A 835 -24.50 -3.02 -28.73
CA GLY A 835 -25.66 -3.72 -29.28
C GLY A 835 -25.22 -4.67 -30.41
N ALA A 836 -26.08 -5.64 -30.70
CA ALA A 836 -26.08 -6.55 -31.87
C ALA A 836 -24.97 -7.63 -32.00
N ARG A 837 -25.43 -8.84 -32.37
CA ARG A 837 -24.72 -10.04 -32.90
C ARG A 837 -23.74 -10.77 -31.94
N GLY A 838 -23.81 -12.10 -31.79
CA GLY A 838 -24.88 -13.05 -32.18
C GLY A 838 -24.43 -14.54 -32.16
N GLY A 839 -25.23 -15.42 -31.52
CA GLY A 839 -25.02 -16.88 -31.47
C GLY A 839 -23.91 -17.37 -30.51
N ALA A 840 -23.94 -18.58 -29.95
CA ALA A 840 -25.03 -19.58 -29.84
C ALA A 840 -24.81 -20.50 -28.60
N ARG A 841 -25.85 -21.27 -28.23
CA ARG A 841 -25.97 -22.45 -27.30
C ARG A 841 -24.71 -22.90 -26.50
N GLY A 842 -24.79 -23.21 -25.20
CA GLY A 842 -25.92 -23.15 -24.25
C GLY A 842 -25.76 -24.08 -23.02
N GLY A 843 -26.53 -23.83 -21.94
CA GLY A 843 -26.56 -24.65 -20.71
C GLY A 843 -25.43 -24.33 -19.70
N GLY A 844 -25.67 -24.25 -18.37
CA GLY A 844 -26.93 -24.28 -17.62
C GLY A 844 -26.72 -24.03 -16.11
N ARG A 845 -27.81 -23.78 -15.36
CA ARG A 845 -28.01 -23.89 -13.89
C ARG A 845 -26.77 -23.69 -12.96
N GLY A 846 -26.70 -22.68 -12.06
CA GLY A 846 -27.67 -21.63 -11.71
C GLY A 846 -27.33 -20.87 -10.41
N ARG A 847 -28.36 -20.19 -9.86
CA ARG A 847 -28.52 -19.49 -8.55
C ARG A 847 -27.45 -19.75 -7.46
N GLY A 848 -26.90 -18.76 -6.74
CA GLY A 848 -27.02 -17.31 -6.89
C GLY A 848 -26.54 -16.45 -5.69
N ARG A 849 -26.55 -15.13 -5.94
CA ARG A 849 -26.88 -13.98 -5.05
C ARG A 849 -26.24 -13.81 -3.65
N GLY A 850 -25.60 -12.65 -3.50
CA GLY A 850 -25.33 -11.96 -2.22
C GLY A 850 -23.91 -12.16 -1.71
N GLY A 851 -23.17 -11.12 -1.30
CA GLY A 851 -23.44 -9.68 -1.33
C GLY A 851 -22.46 -8.98 -0.38
N LYS A 852 -21.60 -8.08 -0.88
CA LYS A 852 -20.54 -7.49 -0.06
C LYS A 852 -20.27 -6.02 -0.40
N GLU A 853 -20.02 -5.23 0.62
CA GLU A 853 -19.85 -3.77 0.55
C GLU A 853 -18.45 -3.34 0.05
N ARG A 854 -18.25 -2.02 -0.09
CA ARG A 854 -17.09 -1.42 -0.77
C ARG A 854 -16.06 -0.86 0.21
N GLY A 855 -14.79 -0.98 -0.15
CA GLY A 855 -13.61 -0.35 0.49
C GLY A 855 -12.38 -1.21 0.21
N ARG A 856 -11.44 -0.92 -0.71
CA ARG A 856 -10.76 0.34 -1.12
C ARG A 856 -10.01 1.03 0.03
N GLY A 857 -8.70 0.77 0.13
CA GLY A 857 -7.77 1.55 0.98
C GLY A 857 -6.38 0.93 1.11
N ARG A 858 -5.50 1.08 0.11
CA ARG A 858 -4.07 0.72 0.27
C ARG A 858 -3.31 1.86 0.98
N GLY A 859 -2.59 1.52 2.05
CA GLY A 859 -1.54 2.39 2.61
C GLY A 859 -0.29 2.45 1.73
N ARG A 860 0.59 3.42 1.99
CA ARG A 860 1.90 3.61 1.32
C ARG A 860 3.04 2.87 2.04
N GLY A 861 4.12 2.57 1.33
CA GLY A 861 5.30 1.85 1.85
C GLY A 861 6.32 2.68 2.66
N ARG A 862 7.15 1.93 3.42
CA ARG A 862 8.26 2.32 4.33
C ARG A 862 9.60 2.67 3.63
N GLY A 863 10.55 3.11 4.44
CA GLY A 863 12.03 2.92 4.42
C GLY A 863 12.52 3.24 5.86
N GLY A 864 13.61 2.75 6.47
CA GLY A 864 14.91 2.14 6.04
C GLY A 864 16.03 2.96 6.74
N PHE A 865 17.10 2.47 7.38
CA PHE A 865 17.99 1.30 7.16
C PHE A 865 19.12 1.20 8.26
N ARG A 866 19.86 0.06 8.42
CA ARG A 866 21.26 -0.10 9.01
C ARG A 866 21.76 -1.59 9.05
N GLY A 867 22.99 -1.89 9.54
CA GLY A 867 23.67 -3.24 9.64
C GLY A 867 25.10 -3.26 10.31
N GLY A 868 25.89 -4.36 10.17
CA GLY A 868 27.38 -4.55 10.41
C GLY A 868 27.94 -4.57 11.87
N ASP A 869 29.18 -5.05 12.24
CA ASP A 869 30.38 -5.64 11.55
C ASP A 869 31.42 -6.27 12.60
N ARG A 870 32.45 -7.06 12.17
CA ARG A 870 33.77 -7.50 12.83
C ARG A 870 33.84 -8.41 14.11
N SER A 871 34.98 -9.03 14.56
CA SER A 871 36.17 -9.71 13.92
C SER A 871 37.21 -10.34 14.91
N GLU A 872 37.75 -11.54 14.59
CA GLU A 872 39.05 -12.25 14.92
C GLU A 872 39.89 -12.13 16.24
N THR A 873 40.43 -13.27 16.73
CA THR A 873 41.90 -13.59 16.95
C THR A 873 42.14 -15.08 17.39
N ASN A 874 43.39 -15.52 17.67
CA ASN A 874 43.87 -16.93 17.51
C ASN A 874 44.81 -17.48 18.63
N GLY A 875 44.90 -18.80 18.85
CA GLY A 875 45.82 -19.49 19.81
C GLY A 875 45.72 -21.05 19.84
N LYS A 876 46.75 -21.76 20.36
CA LYS A 876 46.87 -23.25 20.42
C LYS A 876 47.37 -23.75 21.80
N ASP A 877 47.00 -24.98 22.22
CA ASP A 877 47.93 -26.12 22.40
C ASP A 877 47.24 -27.46 22.81
N LYS A 878 47.95 -28.46 23.37
CA LYS A 878 47.70 -29.93 23.24
C LYS A 878 47.35 -30.73 24.54
N ALA A 879 47.00 -32.02 24.32
CA ALA A 879 46.91 -33.20 25.21
C ALA A 879 45.57 -33.39 25.97
N ALA A 880 44.86 -34.53 25.96
CA ALA A 880 45.18 -35.98 26.10
C ALA A 880 45.39 -36.39 27.58
N GLU A 881 44.85 -37.47 28.17
CA GLU A 881 44.16 -38.73 27.74
C GLU A 881 43.05 -39.10 28.76
N GLY A 882 42.20 -40.14 28.66
CA GLY A 882 42.01 -41.20 27.64
C GLY A 882 41.20 -42.41 28.16
N GLY A 883 40.69 -43.25 27.24
CA GLY A 883 40.12 -44.60 27.46
C GLY A 883 38.65 -44.71 27.91
N ASP A 884 37.90 -45.79 27.64
CA ASP A 884 37.95 -46.86 26.59
C ASP A 884 36.59 -47.62 26.68
N ALA A 885 36.11 -48.56 25.85
CA ALA A 885 36.51 -49.31 24.64
C ALA A 885 35.18 -49.76 23.93
N SER A 886 35.03 -50.53 22.84
CA SER A 886 35.82 -51.16 21.74
C SER A 886 34.78 -51.56 20.64
N GLY A 887 35.04 -52.17 19.47
CA GLY A 887 36.24 -52.62 18.78
C GLY A 887 35.89 -53.59 17.61
N SER A 888 36.88 -53.90 16.75
CA SER A 888 36.83 -54.83 15.58
C SER A 888 35.99 -54.41 14.34
N GLY A 889 36.46 -54.60 13.09
CA GLY A 889 37.81 -54.98 12.65
C GLY A 889 37.97 -55.20 11.12
N SER A 890 39.20 -55.05 10.62
CA SER A 890 39.69 -55.26 9.21
C SER A 890 39.15 -54.30 8.11
N GLY A 891 39.91 -53.98 7.05
CA GLY A 891 41.35 -54.19 6.79
C GLY A 891 41.79 -53.94 5.32
N SER A 892 42.92 -53.25 5.11
CA SER A 892 43.61 -52.94 3.82
C SER A 892 42.87 -52.04 2.79
N GLY A 893 43.54 -51.22 1.96
CA GLY A 893 44.96 -50.78 1.97
C GLY A 893 45.46 -50.18 0.63
N SER A 894 46.25 -49.09 0.70
CA SER A 894 47.11 -48.51 -0.38
C SER A 894 46.42 -47.93 -1.66
N ALA A 895 47.02 -47.03 -2.45
CA ALA A 895 48.06 -45.98 -2.22
C ALA A 895 48.13 -45.04 -3.46
N ASP A 896 48.67 -43.82 -3.30
CA ASP A 896 49.37 -42.89 -4.24
C ASP A 896 48.98 -42.75 -5.74
N GLY A 897 49.07 -41.53 -6.32
CA GLY A 897 48.81 -41.35 -7.77
C GLY A 897 48.85 -39.94 -8.40
N ASN A 898 49.89 -39.15 -8.11
CA ASN A 898 50.18 -37.78 -8.59
C ASN A 898 50.04 -37.47 -10.12
N ALA A 899 49.86 -36.18 -10.45
CA ALA A 899 50.35 -35.43 -11.65
C ALA A 899 49.59 -35.36 -13.01
N ASN A 900 48.99 -34.18 -13.27
CA ASN A 900 49.44 -33.15 -14.26
C ASN A 900 49.05 -33.17 -15.78
N ALA A 901 48.90 -31.93 -16.32
CA ALA A 901 49.11 -31.42 -17.70
C ALA A 901 48.08 -31.58 -18.87
N ASN A 902 47.77 -30.43 -19.49
CA ASN A 902 47.52 -30.07 -20.92
C ASN A 902 47.11 -31.18 -21.93
N GLY A 903 46.10 -31.06 -22.81
CA GLY A 903 45.67 -29.91 -23.64
C GLY A 903 45.80 -30.25 -25.16
N THR A 904 45.02 -29.59 -26.05
CA THR A 904 45.14 -29.58 -27.56
C THR A 904 44.96 -30.91 -28.35
N ASP A 905 44.49 -30.97 -29.61
CA ASP A 905 43.60 -30.09 -30.44
C ASP A 905 43.07 -30.84 -31.71
N ASP A 906 42.00 -30.31 -32.32
CA ASP A 906 41.54 -30.31 -33.74
C ASP A 906 41.30 -31.57 -34.65
N THR A 907 40.37 -31.39 -35.60
CA THR A 907 40.18 -32.02 -36.95
C THR A 907 39.60 -33.44 -37.22
N ARG A 908 38.25 -33.51 -37.31
CA ARG A 908 37.46 -33.70 -38.57
C ARG A 908 37.84 -34.77 -39.65
N ALA A 909 37.01 -35.83 -39.80
CA ALA A 909 36.43 -36.39 -41.07
C ALA A 909 35.61 -37.68 -40.81
N GLY A 910 34.63 -38.15 -41.61
CA GLY A 910 33.85 -37.53 -42.70
C GLY A 910 33.62 -38.43 -43.96
N GLU A 911 32.44 -39.09 -44.13
CA GLU A 911 32.12 -39.86 -45.36
C GLU A 911 30.65 -39.76 -45.88
N LYS A 912 30.33 -40.32 -47.07
CA LYS A 912 29.21 -39.89 -47.95
C LYS A 912 28.52 -41.03 -48.75
N ARG A 913 27.20 -40.95 -49.00
CA ARG A 913 26.44 -41.43 -50.22
C ARG A 913 25.18 -40.53 -50.43
N LYS A 914 24.96 -39.79 -51.55
CA LYS A 914 24.41 -40.14 -52.90
C LYS A 914 22.95 -40.66 -52.87
N ARG A 915 21.94 -40.28 -53.70
CA ARG A 915 21.69 -39.39 -54.90
C ARG A 915 20.18 -38.95 -54.82
N ALA A 916 19.66 -37.77 -55.20
CA ALA A 916 19.64 -36.96 -56.45
C ALA A 916 18.62 -37.40 -57.54
N VAL A 917 17.64 -36.51 -57.92
CA VAL A 917 16.93 -36.35 -59.24
C VAL A 917 15.90 -35.18 -59.19
N GLU A 918 15.74 -34.45 -60.31
CA GLU A 918 14.66 -33.48 -60.72
C GLU A 918 14.40 -33.71 -62.26
N PRO A 919 13.50 -33.02 -63.04
CA PRO A 919 12.60 -31.87 -62.76
C PRO A 919 11.17 -31.98 -63.42
N ASP A 920 10.59 -30.82 -63.78
CA ASP A 920 9.49 -30.51 -64.74
C ASP A 920 8.00 -30.47 -64.31
N GLY A 921 7.29 -29.39 -64.72
CA GLY A 921 5.81 -29.27 -64.67
C GLY A 921 5.21 -27.84 -64.47
N GLY A 922 5.13 -27.02 -65.53
CA GLY A 922 4.25 -25.82 -65.61
C GLY A 922 2.90 -26.10 -66.31
N PRO A 923 2.06 -25.11 -66.73
CA PRO A 923 2.37 -23.66 -66.89
C PRO A 923 1.24 -22.62 -66.53
N ASP A 924 1.60 -21.33 -66.72
CA ASP A 924 0.82 -20.12 -67.09
C ASP A 924 -0.44 -19.61 -66.33
N VAL A 925 -0.32 -18.41 -65.73
CA VAL A 925 -0.68 -17.06 -66.30
C VAL A 925 -0.11 -15.93 -65.39
N GLY A 926 -0.04 -14.62 -65.70
CA GLY A 926 -0.46 -13.84 -66.88
C GLY A 926 0.00 -12.33 -66.90
N VAL A 927 0.23 -11.70 -65.73
CA VAL A 927 1.03 -10.44 -65.51
C VAL A 927 0.46 -9.07 -65.94
N ARG A 928 0.61 -8.03 -65.07
CA ARG A 928 1.14 -6.64 -65.31
C ARG A 928 0.73 -5.65 -64.18
N GLY A 929 1.52 -4.62 -63.80
CA GLY A 929 2.87 -4.21 -64.20
C GLY A 929 3.34 -2.92 -63.48
N GLN A 930 4.63 -2.55 -63.57
CA GLN A 930 5.23 -1.31 -63.03
C GLN A 930 5.77 -0.39 -64.14
N GLY A 931 5.98 0.91 -63.86
CA GLY A 931 6.78 1.81 -64.72
C GLY A 931 6.76 3.30 -64.31
N ALA A 932 7.90 4.00 -64.50
CA ALA A 932 8.09 5.46 -64.36
C ALA A 932 9.48 5.87 -64.91
N PRO A 933 9.81 7.17 -65.09
CA PRO A 933 9.09 8.29 -65.70
C PRO A 933 9.81 8.79 -67.00
N PRO A 934 9.36 9.88 -67.68
CA PRO A 934 10.24 11.08 -67.77
C PRO A 934 9.54 12.46 -67.88
N LYS A 935 10.38 13.51 -68.06
CA LYS A 935 10.20 14.97 -67.87
C LYS A 935 9.56 15.81 -69.02
N ILE A 936 9.23 17.09 -68.66
CA ILE A 936 9.55 18.39 -69.33
C ILE A 936 8.41 19.28 -69.95
N GLN A 937 8.17 20.45 -69.28
CA GLN A 937 7.84 21.82 -69.78
C GLN A 937 6.54 22.07 -70.61
N LEU A 938 5.99 23.30 -70.76
CA LEU A 938 6.42 24.69 -70.42
C LEU A 938 5.17 25.63 -70.26
N VAL A 939 5.29 26.73 -69.50
CA VAL A 939 4.70 28.11 -69.70
C VAL A 939 4.58 28.87 -68.35
N ALA A 940 4.81 30.19 -68.37
CA ALA A 940 4.68 31.18 -67.27
C ALA A 940 4.60 32.60 -67.90
N PRO A 941 4.63 33.77 -67.19
CA PRO A 941 4.56 34.13 -65.75
C PRO A 941 3.43 35.21 -65.54
N PRO A 942 3.50 36.34 -64.77
CA PRO A 942 4.33 36.77 -63.61
C PRO A 942 3.64 37.57 -62.44
N LYS A 943 4.39 37.69 -61.32
CA LYS A 943 4.63 38.90 -60.47
C LYS A 943 3.62 39.47 -59.42
N LYS A 944 4.25 39.83 -58.28
CA LYS A 944 4.11 41.03 -57.39
C LYS A 944 3.36 40.92 -56.04
N VAL A 945 3.58 41.96 -55.22
CA VAL A 945 3.75 41.98 -53.74
C VAL A 945 3.48 43.42 -53.23
N LYS A 946 3.10 43.59 -51.93
CA LYS A 946 2.76 44.84 -51.19
C LYS A 946 1.37 45.46 -51.54
N THR A 947 0.66 46.20 -50.66
CA THR A 947 0.88 46.64 -49.25
C THR A 947 -0.45 46.92 -48.51
N GLU A 948 -0.40 46.88 -47.17
CA GLU A 948 -1.06 47.75 -46.15
C GLU A 948 -2.53 48.25 -46.24
N THR A 949 -3.21 48.16 -45.08
CA THR A 949 -4.22 49.08 -44.48
C THR A 949 -5.49 49.49 -45.24
N GLY A 950 -6.64 49.41 -44.56
CA GLY A 950 -7.91 50.03 -45.01
C GLY A 950 -9.11 49.57 -44.17
N GLU A 951 -9.80 50.51 -43.53
CA GLU A 951 -10.73 50.32 -42.39
C GLU A 951 -12.06 49.56 -42.63
N LEU A 952 -12.75 49.35 -41.50
CA LEU A 952 -14.18 49.03 -41.31
C LEU A 952 -15.12 50.03 -42.05
N PRO A 953 -16.45 49.77 -42.25
CA PRO A 953 -17.32 49.09 -41.27
C PRO A 953 -18.49 48.19 -41.79
N SER A 954 -19.24 47.72 -40.79
CA SER A 954 -20.55 47.02 -40.74
C SER A 954 -21.71 47.84 -41.38
N PRO A 955 -23.01 47.40 -41.37
CA PRO A 955 -23.61 46.26 -40.64
C PRO A 955 -24.70 45.45 -41.41
N SER A 956 -25.50 44.70 -40.64
CA SER A 956 -26.66 43.84 -41.00
C SER A 956 -26.31 42.48 -41.66
N SER A 957 -26.99 41.38 -41.33
CA SER A 957 -28.13 41.18 -40.40
C SER A 957 -27.82 40.13 -39.34
#